data_AF-A0A9D8NDL7-F1
#
_entry.id   AF-A0A9D8NDL7-F1
#
_cell.length_a   1.000
_cell.length_b   1.000
_cell.length_c   1.000
_cell.angle_alpha   90.00
_cell.angle_beta   90.00
_cell.angle_gamma   90.00
#
_symmetry.space_group_name_H-M   'P 1'
#
loop_
_entity.id
_entity.type
_entity.pdbx_description
1 polymer ?
#
loop_
_entity_poly.entity_id
_entity_poly.type
_entity_poly.pdbx_seq_one_letter_code
_entity_poly.pdbx_strand_id
1 'polypeptide(L)'
;MNMKNIILKSLALLPALLLLAACKYDDATPVAFVELGATQKEYVIDEDGGTVKIAVFSNGPYSIVSLDDAPWLSLDRMNGNGDDSLKVTATLNEEFKRMSRIALCSDVDSRRDTLSIKQKGAVEAVLTKENTSIVLPGKGGNVTEYVSTNVPFSYMNIDIEYPEGAPSGWVSGVSIDDTPLTDGTHALSIVTDANPDEVVPRTATVNISYTDGWGDKVSVLLNLVQRNAKEGIGVPAQFSDIAGTYATGKPIEDYIILDGIVVSDPSSGNSGENEQITTSSIDYTGCQRTVYIEAPDGSSGVMVVLADAADNVFSQFDRVQILLHGATAVLSEEPERMTIKNVTKNMVVSQVAGNKASVPVKEKYISELTDSDLYTYVTLKDVEFPVRKGSIVPVNEGYAIGTGAHRLSKYPLMVRDINANHIYMYTNTVCTYRNDGTRLPYGSGKISGVIVHERFPRFEWREGADPAEMEDDVTLGNIGRYQIRHQCKEDIWGQMKDSVEDSFSALLTEYRYWLPDMTNEVCLPTYGENGWFTHTYQRKYTGSEVKEYTQQTYKQHMWGAGTYEYLGPMGNKDSYMFGLNWGNKNGCGIVIDPAREHYDTEHAALLNLVSFNPDGTIEWCGPNATSADAVGTTMGGGGINNQSSSMYGKSNLYGGCFTGWASHYWWDYDTSRPHAWMINFSTDGITTSHISMQISVLNTQQTWYAPRFWRAEWSLVDSMDPKDDPQWHTIADYTIPDVSVWSNTLYSSIVGYKTLDFELPQEILGHENVYVRLRPTSDVCSNGSDYANDVLINQPAGDGAHASAIEYIAIRYNK
;
A
#
# COMPACT_ATOMS: atom_id res chain seq x y z
N MET A 1 -31.18 -25.05 -19.19
CA MET A 1 -31.79 -25.31 -20.50
C MET A 1 -30.93 -24.61 -21.56
N ASN A 2 -30.38 -25.36 -22.53
CA ASN A 2 -29.63 -24.94 -23.74
C ASN A 2 -28.32 -24.12 -23.56
N MET A 3 -27.26 -24.26 -24.38
CA MET A 3 -26.77 -25.30 -25.30
C MET A 3 -25.39 -24.83 -25.84
N LYS A 4 -24.49 -25.80 -26.11
CA LYS A 4 -23.34 -25.79 -27.05
C LYS A 4 -21.99 -25.24 -26.60
N ASN A 5 -20.85 -25.81 -27.01
CA ASN A 5 -20.39 -27.20 -27.17
C ASN A 5 -18.92 -27.14 -27.62
N ILE A 6 -18.20 -28.22 -27.37
CA ILE A 6 -16.76 -28.41 -27.40
C ILE A 6 -16.39 -29.52 -28.44
N ILE A 7 -15.24 -29.33 -29.13
CA ILE A 7 -14.30 -30.27 -29.79
C ILE A 7 -14.65 -31.02 -31.12
N LEU A 8 -13.73 -30.97 -32.11
CA LEU A 8 -12.99 -32.08 -32.80
C LEU A 8 -12.38 -31.57 -34.15
N LYS A 9 -11.05 -31.60 -34.36
CA LYS A 9 -10.20 -32.60 -35.07
C LYS A 9 -10.52 -32.93 -36.56
N SER A 10 -9.49 -32.67 -37.40
CA SER A 10 -8.95 -33.46 -38.53
C SER A 10 -9.68 -33.63 -39.88
N LEU A 11 -8.93 -33.29 -40.95
CA LEU A 11 -8.77 -33.95 -42.28
C LEU A 11 -10.01 -34.28 -43.14
N ALA A 12 -10.06 -33.75 -44.37
CA ALA A 12 -10.14 -34.48 -45.66
C ALA A 12 -10.89 -33.71 -46.79
N LEU A 13 -10.20 -33.58 -47.94
CA LEU A 13 -10.66 -33.77 -49.34
C LEU A 13 -12.00 -33.19 -49.86
N LEU A 14 -11.99 -32.42 -50.97
CA LEU A 14 -12.46 -32.77 -52.35
C LEU A 14 -12.40 -31.53 -53.32
N PRO A 15 -12.60 -31.62 -54.67
CA PRO A 15 -11.51 -31.50 -55.66
C PRO A 15 -11.78 -30.65 -56.94
N ALA A 16 -10.73 -30.55 -57.78
CA ALA A 16 -10.66 -30.60 -59.26
C ALA A 16 -11.75 -29.98 -60.19
N LEU A 17 -11.30 -29.05 -61.07
CA LEU A 17 -11.35 -29.14 -62.56
C LEU A 17 -10.61 -27.90 -63.15
N LEU A 18 -9.37 -28.07 -63.65
CA LEU A 18 -8.94 -28.23 -65.06
C LEU A 18 -8.72 -26.91 -65.83
N LEU A 19 -7.44 -26.56 -66.09
CA LEU A 19 -6.84 -26.53 -67.44
C LEU A 19 -5.37 -26.07 -67.45
N LEU A 20 -4.47 -27.07 -67.54
CA LEU A 20 -3.27 -27.18 -68.39
C LEU A 20 -2.40 -25.94 -68.67
N ALA A 21 -1.19 -25.91 -68.10
CA ALA A 21 0.05 -25.76 -68.87
C ALA A 21 1.29 -26.22 -68.06
N ALA A 22 1.86 -27.34 -68.52
CA ALA A 22 3.26 -27.79 -68.39
C ALA A 22 3.89 -28.01 -66.99
N CYS A 23 3.88 -29.28 -66.58
CA CYS A 23 5.05 -29.86 -65.92
C CYS A 23 6.24 -29.85 -66.88
N LYS A 24 7.36 -29.27 -66.47
CA LYS A 24 8.68 -29.84 -66.77
C LYS A 24 9.26 -30.34 -65.47
N TYR A 25 9.34 -31.66 -65.36
CA TYR A 25 10.44 -32.30 -64.66
C TYR A 25 11.67 -32.00 -65.52
N ASP A 26 12.54 -31.10 -65.07
CA ASP A 26 13.93 -31.06 -65.54
C ASP A 26 14.79 -31.60 -64.41
N ASP A 27 15.79 -32.35 -64.85
CA ASP A 27 16.64 -33.26 -64.10
C ASP A 27 17.19 -32.71 -62.79
N ALA A 28 17.65 -33.64 -61.95
CA ALA A 28 18.69 -33.40 -60.95
C ALA A 28 19.96 -32.89 -61.63
N THR A 29 19.91 -31.64 -62.10
CA THR A 29 21.06 -30.80 -62.38
C THR A 29 21.69 -30.51 -61.04
N PRO A 30 23.02 -30.62 -60.89
CA PRO A 30 23.66 -30.16 -59.68
C PRO A 30 23.28 -28.68 -59.51
N VAL A 31 22.46 -28.37 -58.50
CA VAL A 31 22.26 -26.98 -58.09
C VAL A 31 23.66 -26.50 -57.78
N ALA A 32 24.21 -25.59 -58.60
CA ALA A 32 25.48 -24.98 -58.31
C ALA A 32 25.36 -24.44 -56.88
N PHE A 33 26.17 -24.98 -55.97
CA PHE A 33 26.39 -24.33 -54.68
C PHE A 33 26.97 -22.98 -55.08
N VAL A 34 26.20 -21.89 -54.95
CA VAL A 34 26.70 -20.54 -55.14
C VAL A 34 26.68 -19.90 -53.77
N GLU A 35 27.86 -19.55 -53.30
CA GLU A 35 28.07 -18.89 -52.02
C GLU A 35 28.12 -17.40 -52.31
N LEU A 36 27.34 -16.60 -51.58
CA LEU A 36 27.47 -15.16 -51.56
C LEU A 36 26.89 -14.64 -50.26
N GLY A 37 27.74 -14.06 -49.41
CA GLY A 37 27.29 -13.32 -48.25
C GLY A 37 28.41 -12.94 -47.29
N ALA A 38 28.07 -12.11 -46.32
CA ALA A 38 28.97 -11.75 -45.23
C ALA A 38 28.69 -12.56 -43.95
N THR A 39 29.67 -12.60 -43.03
CA THR A 39 29.53 -13.27 -41.72
C THR A 39 28.42 -12.69 -40.85
N GLN A 40 28.15 -11.40 -40.99
CA GLN A 40 27.18 -10.65 -40.21
C GLN A 40 26.38 -9.76 -41.14
N LYS A 41 25.17 -9.37 -40.72
CA LYS A 41 24.31 -8.45 -41.49
C LYS A 41 24.40 -7.02 -41.01
N GLU A 42 24.95 -6.79 -39.82
CA GLU A 42 25.12 -5.46 -39.24
C GLU A 42 26.57 -5.27 -38.80
N TYR A 43 27.12 -4.11 -39.11
CA TYR A 43 28.47 -3.70 -38.71
C TYR A 43 28.40 -2.33 -38.04
N VAL A 44 28.89 -2.23 -36.80
CA VAL A 44 28.86 -1.00 -36.01
C VAL A 44 30.24 -0.35 -35.99
N ILE A 45 30.30 0.93 -36.31
CA ILE A 45 31.49 1.80 -36.23
C ILE A 45 31.26 2.82 -35.11
N ASP A 46 32.29 3.13 -34.35
CA ASP A 46 32.25 4.19 -33.34
C ASP A 46 32.14 5.59 -33.98
N GLU A 47 31.79 6.58 -33.16
CA GLU A 47 31.55 7.97 -33.55
C GLU A 47 32.79 8.62 -34.19
N ASP A 48 34.01 8.29 -33.71
CA ASP A 48 35.29 8.80 -34.24
C ASP A 48 35.56 8.41 -35.71
N GLY A 49 34.74 7.51 -36.25
CA GLY A 49 34.94 6.91 -37.56
C GLY A 49 36.02 5.83 -37.52
N GLY A 50 36.42 5.36 -38.70
CA GLY A 50 37.41 4.30 -38.82
C GLY A 50 37.09 3.33 -39.93
N THR A 51 37.88 2.25 -40.00
CA THR A 51 37.77 1.24 -41.05
C THR A 51 37.38 -0.11 -40.47
N VAL A 52 36.28 -0.67 -40.95
CA VAL A 52 35.83 -2.04 -40.67
C VAL A 52 36.13 -2.92 -41.87
N LYS A 53 36.54 -4.15 -41.58
CA LYS A 53 36.75 -5.20 -42.59
C LYS A 53 35.59 -6.19 -42.53
N ILE A 54 34.85 -6.27 -43.63
CA ILE A 54 33.73 -7.20 -43.81
C ILE A 54 34.27 -8.41 -44.57
N ALA A 55 34.23 -9.59 -43.98
CA ALA A 55 34.53 -10.84 -44.69
C ALA A 55 33.36 -11.19 -45.61
N VAL A 56 33.63 -11.31 -46.91
CA VAL A 56 32.68 -11.69 -47.95
C VAL A 56 33.06 -13.07 -48.45
N PHE A 57 32.16 -14.04 -48.30
CA PHE A 57 32.32 -15.36 -48.87
C PHE A 57 31.60 -15.42 -50.21
N SER A 58 32.32 -15.82 -51.24
CA SER A 58 31.77 -15.99 -52.57
C SER A 58 32.55 -17.04 -53.34
N ASN A 59 31.87 -17.83 -54.16
CA ASN A 59 32.54 -18.74 -55.10
C ASN A 59 32.43 -18.30 -56.57
N GLY A 60 32.06 -17.03 -56.79
CA GLY A 60 32.04 -16.37 -58.09
C GLY A 60 32.23 -14.84 -58.03
N PRO A 61 32.20 -14.15 -59.18
CA PRO A 61 32.22 -12.68 -59.22
C PRO A 61 30.93 -12.08 -58.65
N TYR A 62 31.09 -10.95 -57.95
CA TYR A 62 29.99 -10.18 -57.37
C TYR A 62 30.24 -8.67 -57.49
N SER A 63 29.15 -7.92 -57.56
CA SER A 63 29.11 -6.46 -57.53
C SER A 63 28.58 -5.96 -56.19
N ILE A 64 29.04 -4.78 -55.75
CA ILE A 64 28.57 -4.14 -54.52
C ILE A 64 27.74 -2.92 -54.92
N VAL A 65 26.54 -2.80 -54.38
CA VAL A 65 25.62 -1.71 -54.66
C VAL A 65 25.34 -0.95 -53.37
N SER A 66 25.70 0.32 -53.31
CA SER A 66 25.20 1.21 -52.25
C SER A 66 23.71 1.41 -52.43
N LEU A 67 22.93 1.13 -51.39
CA LEU A 67 21.47 1.25 -51.43
C LEU A 67 21.01 2.63 -50.98
N ASP A 68 21.84 3.35 -50.24
CA ASP A 68 21.57 4.67 -49.69
C ASP A 68 22.69 5.65 -50.12
N ASP A 69 22.37 6.94 -50.21
CA ASP A 69 23.38 7.99 -50.44
C ASP A 69 24.06 8.34 -49.10
N ALA A 70 25.31 7.88 -48.95
CA ALA A 70 26.05 7.99 -47.70
C ALA A 70 27.46 8.55 -47.95
N PRO A 71 27.61 9.88 -48.14
CA PRO A 71 28.90 10.50 -48.42
C PRO A 71 29.92 10.31 -47.28
N TRP A 72 29.45 9.98 -46.08
CA TRP A 72 30.27 9.68 -44.91
C TRP A 72 30.91 8.29 -44.96
N LEU A 73 30.47 7.42 -45.88
CA LEU A 73 30.87 6.02 -46.02
C LEU A 73 31.60 5.80 -47.35
N SER A 74 32.82 5.25 -47.29
CA SER A 74 33.62 4.89 -48.46
C SER A 74 33.90 3.41 -48.48
N LEU A 75 33.69 2.80 -49.65
CA LEU A 75 34.08 1.41 -49.94
C LEU A 75 35.40 1.41 -50.70
N ASP A 76 36.33 0.51 -50.38
CA ASP A 76 37.62 0.43 -51.09
C ASP A 76 37.49 -0.12 -52.52
N ARG A 77 36.36 -0.77 -52.82
CA ARG A 77 36.02 -1.34 -54.14
C ARG A 77 34.51 -1.52 -54.30
N MET A 78 34.08 -1.75 -55.54
CA MET A 78 32.66 -1.97 -55.91
C MET A 78 32.40 -3.35 -56.54
N ASN A 79 33.39 -4.23 -56.58
CA ASN A 79 33.29 -5.58 -57.13
C ASN A 79 34.32 -6.51 -56.44
N GLY A 80 34.11 -7.81 -56.55
CA GLY A 80 35.04 -8.84 -56.07
C GLY A 80 34.82 -10.17 -56.78
N ASN A 81 35.69 -11.15 -56.52
CA ASN A 81 35.60 -12.50 -57.08
C ASN A 81 36.25 -13.50 -56.13
N GLY A 82 35.47 -14.49 -55.69
CA GLY A 82 35.91 -15.40 -54.63
C GLY A 82 35.76 -14.81 -53.22
N ASP A 83 36.16 -15.58 -52.21
CA ASP A 83 36.24 -15.11 -50.81
C ASP A 83 37.25 -13.97 -50.68
N ASP A 84 36.84 -12.87 -50.03
CA ASP A 84 37.67 -11.69 -49.84
C ASP A 84 37.20 -10.84 -48.63
N SER A 85 37.86 -9.72 -48.36
CA SER A 85 37.50 -8.78 -47.29
C SER A 85 37.26 -7.37 -47.85
N LEU A 86 36.02 -6.88 -47.78
CA LEU A 86 35.62 -5.54 -48.15
C LEU A 86 36.00 -4.55 -47.05
N LYS A 87 36.72 -3.47 -47.38
CA LYS A 87 37.01 -2.41 -46.41
C LYS A 87 35.98 -1.30 -46.54
N VAL A 88 35.37 -1.00 -45.41
CA VAL A 88 34.38 0.06 -45.27
C VAL A 88 34.95 1.10 -44.33
N THR A 89 35.15 2.31 -44.82
CA THR A 89 35.70 3.43 -44.05
C THR A 89 34.61 4.47 -43.81
N ALA A 90 34.36 4.81 -42.55
CA ALA A 90 33.46 5.89 -42.15
C ALA A 90 34.25 7.09 -41.63
N THR A 91 33.76 8.29 -41.94
CA THR A 91 34.23 9.56 -41.38
C THR A 91 33.71 9.79 -39.96
N LEU A 92 34.29 10.75 -39.22
CA LEU A 92 33.80 11.21 -37.91
C LEU A 92 32.29 11.54 -37.96
N ASN A 93 31.55 11.19 -36.91
CA ASN A 93 30.14 11.51 -36.73
C ASN A 93 29.91 12.36 -35.48
N GLU A 94 29.93 13.68 -35.65
CA GLU A 94 29.65 14.65 -34.57
C GLU A 94 28.14 14.83 -34.30
N GLU A 95 27.27 14.13 -35.06
CA GLU A 95 25.81 14.23 -34.96
C GLU A 95 25.18 13.00 -34.28
N PHE A 96 23.88 12.76 -34.55
CA PHE A 96 23.13 11.58 -34.11
C PHE A 96 23.57 10.31 -34.84
N LYS A 97 23.10 9.15 -34.35
CA LYS A 97 23.39 7.85 -34.98
C LYS A 97 22.92 7.83 -36.43
N ARG A 98 23.74 7.26 -37.31
CA ARG A 98 23.48 7.16 -38.76
C ARG A 98 23.72 5.75 -39.28
N MET A 99 23.06 5.41 -40.39
CA MET A 99 23.18 4.10 -41.03
C MET A 99 23.10 4.23 -42.54
N SER A 100 23.79 3.34 -43.25
CA SER A 100 23.68 3.14 -44.69
C SER A 100 23.69 1.65 -44.99
N ARG A 101 23.05 1.23 -46.08
CA ARG A 101 23.04 -0.16 -46.51
C ARG A 101 23.80 -0.34 -47.81
N ILE A 102 24.41 -1.51 -47.92
CA ILE A 102 25.05 -1.99 -49.14
C ILE A 102 24.50 -3.37 -49.47
N ALA A 103 24.39 -3.70 -50.75
CA ALA A 103 24.01 -5.02 -51.23
C ALA A 103 25.17 -5.66 -51.98
N LEU A 104 25.59 -6.83 -51.54
CA LEU A 104 26.42 -7.74 -52.32
C LEU A 104 25.51 -8.45 -53.33
N CYS A 105 25.77 -8.29 -54.62
CA CYS A 105 24.97 -8.81 -55.72
C CYS A 105 25.79 -9.82 -56.51
N SER A 106 25.29 -11.05 -56.64
CA SER A 106 25.90 -12.09 -57.46
C SER A 106 25.87 -11.67 -58.93
N ASP A 107 26.99 -11.77 -59.65
CA ASP A 107 27.02 -11.54 -61.09
C ASP A 107 26.72 -12.84 -61.88
N VAL A 108 26.60 -13.97 -61.18
CA VAL A 108 26.38 -15.31 -61.76
C VAL A 108 24.94 -15.79 -61.61
N ASP A 109 24.19 -15.27 -60.64
CA ASP A 109 22.78 -15.58 -60.41
C ASP A 109 22.02 -14.41 -59.75
N SER A 110 20.81 -14.66 -59.24
CA SER A 110 19.95 -13.61 -58.66
C SER A 110 20.17 -13.34 -57.17
N ARG A 111 21.19 -13.94 -56.53
CA ARG A 111 21.41 -13.78 -55.09
C ARG A 111 21.85 -12.37 -54.74
N ARG A 112 21.31 -11.87 -53.63
CA ARG A 112 21.69 -10.60 -53.02
C ARG A 112 21.81 -10.76 -51.51
N ASP A 113 22.83 -10.15 -50.94
CA ASP A 113 23.01 -10.06 -49.49
C ASP A 113 23.10 -8.60 -49.06
N THR A 114 22.18 -8.15 -48.21
CA THR A 114 22.11 -6.75 -47.77
C THR A 114 22.73 -6.60 -46.39
N LEU A 115 23.65 -5.66 -46.26
CA LEU A 115 24.40 -5.36 -45.04
C LEU A 115 24.09 -3.94 -44.58
N SER A 116 23.82 -3.76 -43.30
CA SER A 116 23.65 -2.46 -42.65
C SER A 116 24.97 -2.03 -42.01
N ILE A 117 25.48 -0.88 -42.45
CA ILE A 117 26.63 -0.24 -41.83
C ILE A 117 26.11 0.87 -40.92
N LYS A 118 26.27 0.67 -39.62
CA LYS A 118 25.76 1.51 -38.54
C LYS A 118 26.92 2.28 -37.95
N GLN A 119 26.76 3.58 -37.72
CA GLN A 119 27.73 4.39 -37.00
C GLN A 119 27.08 5.05 -35.79
N LYS A 120 27.75 4.98 -34.62
CA LYS A 120 27.36 5.72 -33.42
C LYS A 120 27.44 7.22 -33.68
N GLY A 121 26.69 8.01 -32.91
CA GLY A 121 26.75 9.46 -32.92
C GLY A 121 27.44 9.99 -31.66
N ALA A 122 28.07 11.15 -31.76
CA ALA A 122 28.63 11.86 -30.60
C ALA A 122 27.54 12.50 -29.71
N VAL A 123 26.31 12.59 -30.21
CA VAL A 123 25.17 13.22 -29.52
C VAL A 123 24.00 12.24 -29.39
N GLU A 124 23.41 12.16 -28.20
CA GLU A 124 22.13 11.48 -27.97
C GLU A 124 20.97 12.46 -28.11
N ALA A 125 19.90 12.05 -28.80
CA ALA A 125 18.72 12.88 -28.98
C ALA A 125 17.97 13.09 -27.66
N VAL A 126 17.64 14.35 -27.38
CA VAL A 126 16.80 14.75 -26.25
C VAL A 126 15.60 15.50 -26.79
N LEU A 127 14.40 15.13 -26.34
CA LEU A 127 13.16 15.85 -26.59
C LEU A 127 12.22 15.62 -25.40
N THR A 128 12.06 16.63 -24.54
CA THR A 128 11.28 16.51 -23.31
C THR A 128 10.53 17.81 -22.98
N LYS A 129 9.38 17.67 -22.31
CA LYS A 129 8.60 18.77 -21.73
C LYS A 129 7.92 18.26 -20.46
N GLU A 130 7.99 19.03 -19.37
CA GLU A 130 7.40 18.62 -18.09
C GLU A 130 5.86 18.62 -18.13
N ASN A 131 5.25 19.74 -18.52
CA ASN A 131 3.79 19.84 -18.67
C ASN A 131 3.37 19.62 -20.12
N THR A 132 2.70 18.51 -20.40
CA THR A 132 2.25 18.12 -21.74
C THR A 132 0.80 18.51 -22.06
N SER A 133 0.04 19.03 -21.08
CA SER A 133 -1.34 19.48 -21.30
C SER A 133 -1.36 21.00 -21.46
N ILE A 134 -1.80 21.49 -22.62
CA ILE A 134 -1.75 22.91 -22.99
C ILE A 134 -3.17 23.41 -23.23
N VAL A 135 -3.59 24.39 -22.44
CA VAL A 135 -4.88 25.06 -22.59
C VAL A 135 -4.74 26.24 -23.55
N LEU A 136 -5.43 26.17 -24.68
CA LEU A 136 -5.36 27.15 -25.75
C LEU A 136 -6.54 28.13 -25.69
N PRO A 137 -6.34 29.41 -26.05
CA PRO A 137 -7.42 30.40 -26.11
C PRO A 137 -8.53 30.01 -27.08
N GLY A 138 -9.78 30.24 -26.70
CA GLY A 138 -10.94 29.93 -27.52
C GLY A 138 -11.01 30.80 -28.76
N LYS A 139 -10.57 32.06 -28.67
CA LYS A 139 -10.40 32.96 -29.83
C LYS A 139 -9.36 32.51 -30.86
N GLY A 140 -8.58 31.47 -30.58
CA GLY A 140 -7.45 31.04 -31.41
C GLY A 140 -6.23 31.97 -31.35
N GLY A 141 -5.26 31.72 -32.21
CA GLY A 141 -4.00 32.46 -32.31
C GLY A 141 -2.78 31.60 -32.01
N ASN A 142 -1.63 32.28 -31.85
CA ASN A 142 -0.36 31.65 -31.51
C ASN A 142 -0.18 31.58 -29.99
N VAL A 143 0.13 30.39 -29.48
CA VAL A 143 0.54 30.14 -28.11
C VAL A 143 1.99 29.65 -28.13
N THR A 144 2.82 30.26 -27.30
CA THR A 144 4.22 29.88 -27.14
C THR A 144 4.41 29.11 -25.84
N GLU A 145 4.95 27.91 -25.97
CA GLU A 145 5.36 26.99 -24.92
C GLU A 145 6.88 26.77 -25.02
N TYR A 146 7.44 26.02 -24.08
CA TYR A 146 8.87 25.68 -24.07
C TYR A 146 9.09 24.16 -24.00
N VAL A 147 10.12 23.70 -24.72
CA VAL A 147 10.54 22.31 -24.84
C VAL A 147 12.06 22.21 -24.76
N SER A 148 12.59 21.17 -24.11
CA SER A 148 14.03 20.89 -24.09
C SER A 148 14.37 19.93 -25.21
N THR A 149 15.20 20.36 -26.16
CA THR A 149 15.65 19.50 -27.24
C THR A 149 17.01 19.91 -27.78
N ASN A 150 17.76 18.95 -28.32
CA ASN A 150 18.95 19.20 -29.12
C ASN A 150 18.77 18.77 -30.58
N VAL A 151 17.56 18.33 -30.95
CA VAL A 151 17.22 17.89 -32.30
C VAL A 151 16.70 19.10 -33.09
N PRO A 152 17.23 19.39 -34.28
CA PRO A 152 16.68 20.44 -35.14
C PRO A 152 15.23 20.15 -35.53
N PHE A 153 14.36 21.16 -35.56
CA PHE A 153 12.95 21.00 -35.91
C PHE A 153 12.76 20.38 -37.29
N SER A 154 13.67 20.64 -38.24
CA SER A 154 13.64 20.04 -39.59
C SER A 154 13.79 18.51 -39.61
N TYR A 155 14.29 17.90 -38.54
CA TYR A 155 14.43 16.44 -38.42
C TYR A 155 13.23 15.80 -37.74
N MET A 156 12.32 16.60 -37.17
CA MET A 156 11.18 16.10 -36.42
C MET A 156 9.99 15.79 -37.34
N ASN A 157 9.23 14.77 -36.96
CA ASN A 157 7.92 14.48 -37.50
C ASN A 157 6.83 14.98 -36.54
N ILE A 158 5.82 15.64 -37.10
CA ILE A 158 4.66 16.16 -36.37
C ILE A 158 3.44 15.38 -36.83
N ASP A 159 2.80 14.70 -35.89
CA ASP A 159 1.56 13.98 -36.11
C ASP A 159 0.46 14.57 -35.24
N ILE A 160 -0.68 14.92 -35.85
CA ILE A 160 -1.79 15.58 -35.17
C ILE A 160 -3.02 14.68 -35.27
N GLU A 161 -3.49 14.22 -34.13
CA GLU A 161 -4.67 13.36 -34.01
C GLU A 161 -5.83 14.13 -33.37
N TYR A 162 -7.04 13.87 -33.88
CA TYR A 162 -8.28 14.44 -33.35
C TYR A 162 -9.19 13.29 -32.88
N PRO A 163 -10.01 13.49 -31.83
CA PRO A 163 -10.99 12.49 -31.42
C PRO A 163 -11.93 12.08 -32.57
N GLU A 164 -12.35 10.82 -32.58
CA GLU A 164 -13.25 10.30 -33.61
C GLU A 164 -14.56 11.09 -33.64
N GLY A 165 -14.95 11.58 -34.84
CA GLY A 165 -16.15 12.39 -35.02
C GLY A 165 -16.02 13.88 -34.61
N ALA A 166 -14.87 14.31 -34.07
CA ALA A 166 -14.63 15.70 -33.71
C ALA A 166 -14.23 16.57 -34.94
N PRO A 167 -14.43 17.90 -34.87
CA PRO A 167 -13.90 18.83 -35.87
C PRO A 167 -12.36 18.75 -35.94
N SER A 168 -11.81 18.50 -37.13
CA SER A 168 -10.38 18.40 -37.38
C SER A 168 -9.82 19.64 -38.09
N GLY A 169 -8.49 19.77 -38.09
CA GLY A 169 -7.76 20.80 -38.85
C GLY A 169 -7.66 22.17 -38.18
N TRP A 170 -8.12 22.34 -36.94
CA TRP A 170 -8.06 23.63 -36.24
C TRP A 170 -6.71 23.93 -35.58
N VAL A 171 -5.84 22.92 -35.42
CA VAL A 171 -4.42 23.14 -35.12
C VAL A 171 -3.74 23.45 -36.46
N SER A 172 -3.54 24.73 -36.74
CA SER A 172 -3.09 25.21 -38.04
C SER A 172 -1.57 25.24 -38.19
N GLY A 173 -0.81 25.11 -37.09
CA GLY A 173 0.65 25.05 -37.15
C GLY A 173 1.29 24.67 -35.83
N VAL A 174 2.39 23.91 -35.92
CA VAL A 174 3.28 23.56 -34.79
C VAL A 174 4.72 23.76 -35.27
N SER A 175 5.52 24.50 -34.52
CA SER A 175 6.93 24.74 -34.86
C SER A 175 7.80 24.94 -33.63
N ILE A 176 9.06 24.50 -33.68
CA ILE A 176 10.06 24.77 -32.65
C ILE A 176 11.13 25.70 -33.23
N ASP A 177 11.50 26.75 -32.50
CA ASP A 177 12.66 27.59 -32.84
C ASP A 177 13.94 26.85 -32.48
N ASP A 178 14.82 26.60 -33.46
CA ASP A 178 16.11 25.95 -33.24
C ASP A 178 17.09 26.79 -32.41
N THR A 179 16.76 28.05 -32.10
CA THR A 179 17.55 28.92 -31.23
C THR A 179 17.16 28.69 -29.76
N PRO A 180 18.06 28.16 -28.92
CA PRO A 180 17.76 27.98 -27.50
C PRO A 180 17.70 29.32 -26.76
N LEU A 181 16.88 29.36 -25.72
CA LEU A 181 16.83 30.42 -24.72
C LEU A 181 17.99 30.29 -23.72
N THR A 182 18.12 31.28 -22.85
CA THR A 182 19.20 31.34 -21.84
C THR A 182 19.21 30.17 -20.86
N ASP A 183 18.07 29.50 -20.67
CA ASP A 183 17.92 28.31 -19.81
C ASP A 183 18.11 26.98 -20.57
N GLY A 184 18.42 27.04 -21.87
CA GLY A 184 18.60 25.87 -22.72
C GLY A 184 17.31 25.29 -23.33
N THR A 185 16.15 25.89 -23.08
CA THR A 185 14.88 25.47 -23.70
C THR A 185 14.64 26.15 -25.06
N HIS A 186 13.80 25.56 -25.90
CA HIS A 186 13.42 26.07 -27.21
C HIS A 186 11.95 26.50 -27.22
N ALA A 187 11.64 27.56 -27.96
CA ALA A 187 10.27 28.07 -28.08
C ALA A 187 9.45 27.20 -29.04
N LEU A 188 8.41 26.55 -28.50
CA LEU A 188 7.40 25.79 -29.24
C LEU A 188 6.20 26.70 -29.51
N SER A 189 5.93 27.02 -30.78
CA SER A 189 4.72 27.75 -31.19
C SER A 189 3.63 26.80 -31.67
N ILE A 190 2.43 26.98 -31.15
CA ILE A 190 1.22 26.26 -31.53
C ILE A 190 0.19 27.29 -32.00
N VAL A 191 -0.21 27.19 -33.26
CA VAL A 191 -1.16 28.10 -33.90
C VAL A 191 -2.49 27.38 -34.05
N THR A 192 -3.56 28.06 -33.65
CA THR A 192 -4.92 27.53 -33.70
C THR A 192 -5.93 28.49 -34.32
N ASP A 193 -6.93 27.93 -34.98
CA ASP A 193 -8.13 28.66 -35.38
C ASP A 193 -9.02 28.94 -34.16
N ALA A 194 -9.91 29.93 -34.24
CA ALA A 194 -10.91 30.17 -33.21
C ALA A 194 -11.88 28.97 -33.07
N ASN A 195 -12.23 28.61 -31.84
CA ASN A 195 -13.29 27.64 -31.56
C ASN A 195 -14.66 28.33 -31.72
N PRO A 196 -15.51 27.90 -32.67
CA PRO A 196 -16.81 28.53 -32.88
C PRO A 196 -17.88 28.11 -31.87
N ASP A 197 -17.67 27.03 -31.12
CA ASP A 197 -18.66 26.52 -30.18
C ASP A 197 -18.67 27.35 -28.90
N GLU A 198 -19.85 27.80 -28.43
CA GLU A 198 -19.96 28.65 -27.23
C GLU A 198 -19.89 27.88 -25.91
N VAL A 199 -19.97 26.55 -25.95
CA VAL A 199 -20.12 25.69 -24.77
C VAL A 199 -19.02 24.63 -24.74
N VAL A 200 -18.77 23.96 -25.87
CA VAL A 200 -17.93 22.77 -25.94
C VAL A 200 -16.48 23.14 -26.28
N PRO A 201 -15.51 22.88 -25.40
CA PRO A 201 -14.10 22.96 -25.77
C PRO A 201 -13.75 21.83 -26.76
N ARG A 202 -12.66 21.97 -27.50
CA ARG A 202 -12.22 20.94 -28.47
C ARG A 202 -10.78 20.53 -28.20
N THR A 203 -10.47 19.27 -28.48
CA THR A 203 -9.17 18.67 -28.14
C THR A 203 -8.46 18.07 -29.34
N ALA A 204 -7.14 18.02 -29.27
CA ALA A 204 -6.26 17.41 -30.26
C ALA A 204 -4.99 16.93 -29.57
N THR A 205 -4.37 15.90 -30.12
CA THR A 205 -3.08 15.38 -29.64
C THR A 205 -2.01 15.68 -30.69
N VAL A 206 -0.88 16.22 -30.26
CA VAL A 206 0.28 16.49 -31.14
C VAL A 206 1.46 15.64 -30.69
N ASN A 207 1.84 14.67 -31.49
CA ASN A 207 3.05 13.87 -31.28
C ASN A 207 4.21 14.48 -32.07
N ILE A 208 5.18 15.05 -31.36
CA ILE A 208 6.44 15.55 -31.91
C ILE A 208 7.48 14.46 -31.72
N SER A 209 8.09 13.96 -32.79
CA SER A 209 9.01 12.83 -32.69
C SER A 209 10.22 12.94 -33.60
N TYR A 210 11.33 12.34 -33.18
CA TYR A 210 12.53 12.15 -33.99
C TYR A 210 12.94 10.69 -33.92
N THR A 211 13.29 10.13 -35.07
CA THR A 211 13.83 8.78 -35.19
C THR A 211 15.22 8.89 -35.80
N ASP A 212 16.23 8.37 -35.12
CA ASP A 212 17.60 8.40 -35.61
C ASP A 212 17.85 7.37 -36.74
N GLY A 213 19.06 7.35 -37.30
CA GLY A 213 19.40 6.43 -38.39
C GLY A 213 19.41 4.96 -37.98
N TRP A 214 19.27 4.62 -36.70
CA TRP A 214 19.19 3.24 -36.20
C TRP A 214 17.75 2.81 -35.89
N GLY A 215 16.80 3.75 -35.91
CA GLY A 215 15.40 3.50 -35.56
C GLY A 215 15.06 3.81 -34.10
N ASP A 216 16.01 4.35 -33.31
CA ASP A 216 15.73 4.77 -31.95
C ASP A 216 14.88 6.05 -31.98
N LYS A 217 13.81 6.10 -31.17
CA LYS A 217 12.82 7.17 -31.19
C LYS A 217 12.81 7.95 -29.87
N VAL A 218 12.84 9.27 -29.99
CA VAL A 218 12.42 10.20 -28.92
C VAL A 218 11.14 10.91 -29.34
N SER A 219 10.22 11.13 -28.40
CA SER A 219 8.96 11.80 -28.70
C SER A 219 8.35 12.49 -27.49
N VAL A 220 7.64 13.59 -27.74
CA VAL A 220 6.77 14.26 -26.78
C VAL A 220 5.36 14.29 -27.34
N LEU A 221 4.41 13.81 -26.54
CA LEU A 221 2.98 13.84 -26.83
C LEU A 221 2.35 15.02 -26.10
N LEU A 222 1.80 15.98 -26.83
CA LEU A 222 1.11 17.15 -26.29
C LEU A 222 -0.40 16.95 -26.40
N ASN A 223 -1.12 17.23 -25.32
CA ASN A 223 -2.58 17.24 -25.30
C ASN A 223 -3.05 18.69 -25.31
N LEU A 224 -3.72 19.07 -26.38
CA LEU A 224 -4.22 20.41 -26.59
C LEU A 224 -5.69 20.46 -26.20
N VAL A 225 -6.06 21.38 -25.33
CA VAL A 225 -7.46 21.68 -24.99
C VAL A 225 -7.73 23.12 -25.35
N GLN A 226 -8.47 23.36 -26.43
CA GLN A 226 -8.88 24.70 -26.79
C GLN A 226 -10.20 25.05 -26.12
N ARG A 227 -10.21 26.18 -25.40
CA ARG A 227 -11.41 26.77 -24.81
C ARG A 227 -12.53 26.96 -25.85
N ASN A 228 -13.77 27.00 -25.39
CA ASN A 228 -14.92 27.40 -26.20
C ASN A 228 -14.87 28.91 -26.54
N ALA A 229 -15.77 29.39 -27.39
CA ALA A 229 -15.83 30.78 -27.86
C ALA A 229 -16.00 31.81 -26.73
N LYS A 230 -16.44 31.39 -25.53
CA LYS A 230 -16.58 32.20 -24.32
C LYS A 230 -15.41 32.04 -23.35
N GLU A 231 -14.30 31.45 -23.82
CA GLU A 231 -13.10 31.16 -23.04
C GLU A 231 -13.34 30.15 -21.88
N GLY A 232 -14.41 29.37 -21.94
CA GLY A 232 -14.69 28.27 -21.01
C GLY A 232 -14.02 26.97 -21.46
N ILE A 233 -13.55 26.17 -20.50
CA ILE A 233 -12.94 24.84 -20.73
C ILE A 233 -13.91 23.69 -20.35
N GLY A 234 -15.18 24.02 -20.17
CA GLY A 234 -16.22 23.15 -19.63
C GLY A 234 -17.14 23.93 -18.70
N VAL A 235 -18.17 23.26 -18.19
CA VAL A 235 -19.13 23.83 -17.24
C VAL A 235 -18.72 23.43 -15.82
N PRO A 236 -18.42 24.37 -14.92
CA PRO A 236 -18.19 24.05 -13.52
C PRO A 236 -19.40 23.31 -12.93
N ALA A 237 -19.15 22.15 -12.34
CA ALA A 237 -20.18 21.32 -11.71
C ALA A 237 -19.90 21.23 -10.21
N GLN A 238 -20.96 21.35 -9.40
CA GLN A 238 -20.84 21.07 -7.97
C GLN A 238 -20.72 19.56 -7.76
N PHE A 239 -20.12 19.16 -6.64
CA PHE A 239 -19.93 17.74 -6.31
C PHE A 239 -21.27 17.00 -6.25
N SER A 240 -22.31 17.65 -5.72
CA SER A 240 -23.69 17.12 -5.69
C SER A 240 -24.27 16.92 -7.08
N ASP A 241 -23.97 17.82 -8.04
CA ASP A 241 -24.47 17.71 -9.41
C ASP A 241 -23.77 16.54 -10.13
N ILE A 242 -22.47 16.36 -9.87
CA ILE A 242 -21.68 15.22 -10.36
C ILE A 242 -22.26 13.91 -9.82
N ALA A 243 -22.50 13.84 -8.50
CA ALA A 243 -23.09 12.66 -7.87
C ALA A 243 -24.49 12.34 -8.42
N GLY A 244 -25.37 13.34 -8.53
CA GLY A 244 -26.76 13.14 -8.94
C GLY A 244 -26.97 12.90 -10.43
N THR A 245 -26.09 13.43 -11.29
CA THR A 245 -26.29 13.40 -12.76
C THR A 245 -25.31 12.47 -13.47
N TYR A 246 -24.05 12.43 -13.00
CA TYR A 246 -22.93 11.86 -13.76
C TYR A 246 -22.39 10.56 -13.16
N ALA A 247 -22.68 10.26 -11.89
CA ALA A 247 -22.20 9.06 -11.19
C ALA A 247 -22.95 7.77 -11.58
N THR A 248 -23.09 7.54 -12.88
CA THR A 248 -23.84 6.42 -13.47
C THR A 248 -23.01 5.15 -13.68
N GLY A 249 -21.72 5.19 -13.33
CA GLY A 249 -20.76 4.10 -13.61
C GLY A 249 -20.35 3.98 -15.07
N LYS A 250 -20.71 4.95 -15.92
CA LYS A 250 -20.34 5.02 -17.33
C LYS A 250 -19.41 6.22 -17.59
N PRO A 251 -18.67 6.23 -18.71
CA PRO A 251 -17.89 7.39 -19.12
C PRO A 251 -18.77 8.65 -19.21
N ILE A 252 -18.26 9.77 -18.70
CA ILE A 252 -18.90 11.07 -18.76
C ILE A 252 -18.63 11.68 -20.15
N GLU A 253 -19.67 11.87 -20.95
CA GLU A 253 -19.57 12.47 -22.28
C GLU A 253 -19.60 14.01 -22.24
N ASP A 254 -20.06 14.60 -21.14
CA ASP A 254 -20.15 16.06 -21.01
C ASP A 254 -18.81 16.68 -20.61
N TYR A 255 -18.58 17.91 -21.05
CA TYR A 255 -17.41 18.70 -20.67
C TYR A 255 -17.67 19.46 -19.36
N ILE A 256 -17.70 18.73 -18.24
CA ILE A 256 -17.87 19.30 -16.90
C ILE A 256 -16.55 19.41 -16.14
N ILE A 257 -16.44 20.42 -15.28
CA ILE A 257 -15.24 20.70 -14.49
C ILE A 257 -15.54 20.46 -13.01
N LEU A 258 -14.76 19.58 -12.40
CA LEU A 258 -14.63 19.49 -10.95
C LEU A 258 -13.63 20.56 -10.48
N ASP A 259 -14.05 21.43 -9.57
CA ASP A 259 -13.19 22.43 -8.92
C ASP A 259 -13.11 22.12 -7.42
N GLY A 260 -11.91 21.92 -6.90
CA GLY A 260 -11.72 21.46 -5.52
C GLY A 260 -10.29 21.63 -5.01
N ILE A 261 -10.08 21.24 -3.76
CA ILE A 261 -8.81 21.36 -3.05
C ILE A 261 -8.28 19.96 -2.77
N VAL A 262 -7.05 19.68 -3.18
CA VAL A 262 -6.39 18.40 -2.90
C VAL A 262 -6.09 18.31 -1.41
N VAL A 263 -6.57 17.28 -0.72
CA VAL A 263 -6.33 17.09 0.72
C VAL A 263 -5.43 15.90 1.05
N SER A 264 -5.20 15.02 0.07
CA SER A 264 -4.22 13.94 0.14
C SER A 264 -2.79 14.41 -0.16
N ASP A 265 -1.80 13.79 0.48
CA ASP A 265 -0.38 13.92 0.11
C ASP A 265 0.06 12.66 -0.65
N PRO A 266 0.41 12.75 -1.95
CA PRO A 266 0.91 11.61 -2.72
C PRO A 266 2.22 11.00 -2.18
N SER A 267 3.04 11.79 -1.49
CA SER A 267 4.32 11.33 -0.93
C SER A 267 4.17 10.56 0.39
N SER A 268 3.01 10.66 1.03
CA SER A 268 2.73 10.00 2.32
C SER A 268 2.78 8.47 2.23
N GLY A 269 2.46 7.91 1.06
CA GLY A 269 2.17 6.49 0.90
C GLY A 269 0.89 6.03 1.62
N ASN A 270 0.08 6.95 2.18
CA ASN A 270 -1.09 6.64 3.00
C ASN A 270 -2.43 7.13 2.43
N SER A 271 -2.43 7.69 1.22
CA SER A 271 -3.64 7.98 0.44
C SER A 271 -4.19 6.68 -0.14
N GLY A 272 -5.49 6.42 -0.12
CA GLY A 272 -6.09 5.21 -0.69
C GLY A 272 -5.64 3.86 -0.11
N GLU A 273 -6.39 2.82 -0.47
CA GLU A 273 -6.07 1.44 -0.15
C GLU A 273 -5.08 0.85 -1.17
N ASN A 274 -4.11 0.08 -0.68
CA ASN A 274 -3.34 -0.86 -1.49
C ASN A 274 -4.05 -2.21 -1.46
N GLU A 275 -4.58 -2.63 -2.59
CA GLU A 275 -5.50 -3.76 -2.67
C GLU A 275 -4.78 -5.09 -2.47
N GLN A 276 -5.31 -5.93 -1.58
CA GLN A 276 -4.82 -7.29 -1.36
C GLN A 276 -5.43 -8.22 -2.41
N ILE A 277 -4.68 -8.52 -3.48
CA ILE A 277 -5.14 -9.32 -4.63
C ILE A 277 -5.24 -10.81 -4.30
N THR A 278 -4.28 -11.32 -3.53
CA THR A 278 -4.27 -12.70 -3.01
C THR A 278 -3.85 -12.68 -1.55
N THR A 279 -3.87 -13.81 -0.84
CA THR A 279 -3.38 -13.86 0.55
C THR A 279 -1.90 -13.49 0.71
N SER A 280 -1.13 -13.38 -0.39
CA SER A 280 0.29 -13.02 -0.39
C SER A 280 0.73 -12.10 -1.54
N SER A 281 -0.19 -11.37 -2.16
CA SER A 281 0.11 -10.39 -3.21
C SER A 281 -0.72 -9.14 -3.00
N ILE A 282 -0.11 -7.98 -3.20
CA ILE A 282 -0.71 -6.65 -2.98
C ILE A 282 -0.39 -5.77 -4.20
N ASP A 283 -1.38 -5.05 -4.70
CA ASP A 283 -1.15 -3.92 -5.59
C ASP A 283 -0.80 -2.67 -4.76
N TYR A 284 0.47 -2.31 -4.74
CA TYR A 284 0.98 -1.13 -4.04
C TYR A 284 0.79 0.18 -4.80
N THR A 285 0.24 0.14 -6.03
CA THR A 285 -0.01 1.35 -6.81
C THR A 285 -1.30 2.06 -6.39
N GLY A 286 -2.18 1.41 -5.62
CA GLY A 286 -3.45 2.00 -5.17
C GLY A 286 -3.25 3.34 -4.46
N CYS A 287 -2.27 3.42 -3.57
CA CYS A 287 -1.95 4.67 -2.88
C CYS A 287 -1.28 5.72 -3.74
N GLN A 288 -0.61 5.31 -4.81
CA GLN A 288 0.01 6.21 -5.79
C GLN A 288 -1.01 6.75 -6.80
N ARG A 289 -2.13 6.05 -7.00
CA ARG A 289 -3.20 6.41 -7.92
C ARG A 289 -4.37 7.14 -7.25
N THR A 290 -4.41 7.21 -5.93
CA THR A 290 -5.53 7.81 -5.20
C THR A 290 -5.25 9.25 -4.80
N VAL A 291 -6.19 10.14 -5.08
CA VAL A 291 -6.20 11.54 -4.67
C VAL A 291 -7.54 11.85 -4.00
N TYR A 292 -7.53 12.50 -2.85
CA TYR A 292 -8.73 12.99 -2.19
C TYR A 292 -8.87 14.48 -2.48
N ILE A 293 -10.05 14.87 -2.99
CA ILE A 293 -10.35 16.27 -3.32
C ILE A 293 -11.58 16.71 -2.54
N GLU A 294 -11.45 17.82 -1.83
CA GLU A 294 -12.50 18.45 -1.03
C GLU A 294 -13.10 19.65 -1.78
N ALA A 295 -14.42 19.81 -1.70
CA ALA A 295 -15.11 20.98 -2.24
C ALA A 295 -14.58 22.27 -1.57
N PRO A 296 -14.44 23.40 -2.28
CA PRO A 296 -13.86 24.62 -1.71
C PRO A 296 -14.63 25.22 -0.53
N ASP A 297 -15.91 24.89 -0.38
CA ASP A 297 -16.77 25.28 0.74
C ASP A 297 -16.80 24.25 1.88
N GLY A 298 -16.12 23.10 1.71
CA GLY A 298 -16.07 22.01 2.66
C GLY A 298 -17.34 21.15 2.71
N SER A 299 -18.26 21.27 1.76
CA SER A 299 -19.55 20.55 1.83
C SER A 299 -19.42 19.04 1.67
N SER A 300 -18.42 18.57 0.93
CA SER A 300 -18.25 17.17 0.55
C SER A 300 -16.85 16.89 -0.01
N GLY A 301 -16.44 15.62 -0.02
CA GLY A 301 -15.21 15.16 -0.66
C GLY A 301 -15.47 14.12 -1.75
N VAL A 302 -14.47 13.90 -2.59
CA VAL A 302 -14.45 12.85 -3.62
C VAL A 302 -13.11 12.12 -3.61
N MET A 303 -13.16 10.81 -3.84
CA MET A 303 -11.97 10.02 -4.16
C MET A 303 -11.78 10.00 -5.67
N VAL A 304 -10.64 10.48 -6.13
CA VAL A 304 -10.20 10.35 -7.52
C VAL A 304 -9.20 9.21 -7.62
N VAL A 305 -9.52 8.22 -8.46
CA VAL A 305 -8.64 7.10 -8.80
C VAL A 305 -8.11 7.32 -10.21
N LEU A 306 -6.83 7.61 -10.29
CA LEU A 306 -6.10 7.89 -11.51
C LEU A 306 -5.90 6.62 -12.35
N ALA A 307 -5.73 6.78 -13.66
CA ALA A 307 -5.47 5.66 -14.55
C ALA A 307 -4.15 4.96 -14.17
N ASP A 308 -3.06 5.74 -14.09
CA ASP A 308 -1.73 5.26 -13.73
C ASP A 308 -1.10 6.06 -12.58
N ALA A 309 -0.11 5.48 -11.89
CA ALA A 309 0.62 6.18 -10.82
C ALA A 309 1.33 7.45 -11.32
N ALA A 310 1.77 7.45 -12.60
CA ALA A 310 2.41 8.60 -13.23
C ALA A 310 1.45 9.77 -13.54
N ASP A 311 0.14 9.56 -13.44
CA ASP A 311 -0.86 10.62 -13.57
C ASP A 311 -1.04 11.43 -12.29
N ASN A 312 -0.44 10.99 -11.17
CA ASN A 312 -0.55 11.69 -9.90
C ASN A 312 0.40 12.89 -9.85
N VAL A 313 -0.03 13.99 -10.47
CA VAL A 313 0.68 15.27 -10.56
C VAL A 313 0.25 16.27 -9.49
N PHE A 314 -0.60 15.83 -8.56
CA PHE A 314 -1.24 16.67 -7.56
C PHE A 314 -0.27 16.98 -6.41
N SER A 315 -0.42 18.15 -5.80
CA SER A 315 0.25 18.48 -4.54
C SER A 315 -0.79 18.76 -3.46
N GLN A 316 -0.49 18.38 -2.23
CA GLN A 316 -1.40 18.59 -1.11
C GLN A 316 -1.70 20.09 -0.95
N PHE A 317 -2.98 20.40 -0.76
CA PHE A 317 -3.58 21.73 -0.61
C PHE A 317 -3.71 22.58 -1.87
N ASP A 318 -3.25 22.10 -3.02
CA ASP A 318 -3.48 22.81 -4.28
C ASP A 318 -4.97 22.88 -4.60
N ARG A 319 -5.40 24.02 -5.14
CA ARG A 319 -6.71 24.13 -5.77
C ARG A 319 -6.59 23.66 -7.21
N VAL A 320 -7.44 22.74 -7.61
CA VAL A 320 -7.40 22.10 -8.92
C VAL A 320 -8.73 22.18 -9.64
N GLN A 321 -8.65 22.26 -10.97
CA GLN A 321 -9.77 22.09 -11.87
C GLN A 321 -9.49 20.88 -12.78
N ILE A 322 -10.42 19.95 -12.83
CA ILE A 322 -10.32 18.70 -13.60
C ILE A 322 -11.50 18.62 -14.57
N LEU A 323 -11.21 18.50 -15.87
CA LEU A 323 -12.21 18.22 -16.90
C LEU A 323 -12.56 16.73 -16.86
N LEU A 324 -13.80 16.40 -16.49
CA LEU A 324 -14.21 15.01 -16.26
C LEU A 324 -14.65 14.25 -17.52
N HIS A 325 -14.54 14.85 -18.71
CA HIS A 325 -14.88 14.18 -19.96
C HIS A 325 -14.04 12.91 -20.15
N GLY A 326 -14.68 11.76 -20.33
CA GLY A 326 -14.06 10.43 -20.42
C GLY A 326 -13.76 9.76 -19.08
N ALA A 327 -13.87 10.47 -17.95
CA ALA A 327 -13.77 9.87 -16.62
C ALA A 327 -15.06 9.11 -16.26
N THR A 328 -14.99 8.24 -15.25
CA THR A 328 -16.15 7.46 -14.79
C THR A 328 -16.46 7.79 -13.33
N ALA A 329 -17.58 8.43 -13.05
CA ALA A 329 -18.06 8.66 -11.68
C ALA A 329 -18.95 7.50 -11.21
N VAL A 330 -18.79 7.10 -9.95
CA VAL A 330 -19.55 6.05 -9.26
C VAL A 330 -19.99 6.56 -7.89
N LEU A 331 -21.29 6.44 -7.59
CA LEU A 331 -21.84 6.69 -6.27
C LEU A 331 -22.06 5.35 -5.54
N SER A 332 -21.70 5.29 -4.27
CA SER A 332 -22.05 4.20 -3.34
C SER A 332 -22.93 4.78 -2.24
N GLU A 333 -23.96 4.09 -1.77
CA GLU A 333 -25.00 4.66 -0.89
C GLU A 333 -24.83 4.33 0.62
N GLU A 334 -23.95 3.41 0.99
CA GLU A 334 -23.74 3.02 2.39
C GLU A 334 -22.24 2.84 2.72
N PRO A 335 -21.56 3.90 3.21
CA PRO A 335 -22.00 5.30 3.26
C PRO A 335 -22.03 5.97 1.88
N GLU A 336 -22.80 7.07 1.76
CA GLU A 336 -22.87 7.90 0.56
C GLU A 336 -21.48 8.47 0.24
N ARG A 337 -20.89 8.07 -0.89
CA ARG A 337 -19.57 8.54 -1.31
C ARG A 337 -19.36 8.42 -2.81
N MET A 338 -18.65 9.38 -3.37
CA MET A 338 -18.35 9.43 -4.80
C MET A 338 -16.90 9.02 -5.07
N THR A 339 -16.72 8.15 -6.06
CA THR A 339 -15.42 7.82 -6.65
C THR A 339 -15.40 8.21 -8.11
N ILE A 340 -14.39 8.93 -8.57
CA ILE A 340 -14.15 9.25 -9.98
C ILE A 340 -12.93 8.48 -10.46
N LYS A 341 -13.10 7.61 -11.45
CA LYS A 341 -12.07 6.71 -11.98
C LYS A 341 -11.60 7.17 -13.37
N ASN A 342 -10.45 6.64 -13.80
CA ASN A 342 -9.83 6.88 -15.10
C ASN A 342 -9.44 8.34 -15.36
N VAL A 343 -9.15 9.09 -14.29
CA VAL A 343 -8.61 10.44 -14.41
C VAL A 343 -7.13 10.36 -14.80
N THR A 344 -6.72 11.13 -15.80
CA THR A 344 -5.33 11.23 -16.25
C THR A 344 -4.79 12.63 -15.99
N LYS A 345 -3.47 12.82 -15.97
CA LYS A 345 -2.87 14.15 -15.81
C LYS A 345 -3.31 15.15 -16.89
N ASN A 346 -3.71 14.66 -18.06
CA ASN A 346 -4.16 15.51 -19.17
C ASN A 346 -5.54 16.13 -18.92
N MET A 347 -6.33 15.55 -18.01
CA MET A 347 -7.62 16.09 -17.59
C MET A 347 -7.49 17.27 -16.62
N VAL A 348 -6.30 17.50 -16.05
CA VAL A 348 -6.03 18.64 -15.16
C VAL A 348 -5.84 19.90 -15.99
N VAL A 349 -6.73 20.87 -15.81
CA VAL A 349 -6.81 22.10 -16.62
C VAL A 349 -6.41 23.36 -15.84
N SER A 350 -6.37 23.27 -14.51
CA SER A 350 -5.79 24.29 -13.63
C SER A 350 -5.27 23.65 -12.35
N GLN A 351 -4.14 24.12 -11.86
CA GLN A 351 -3.56 23.76 -10.58
C GLN A 351 -2.89 25.00 -10.00
N VAL A 352 -3.37 25.45 -8.84
CA VAL A 352 -2.89 26.65 -8.16
C VAL A 352 -2.38 26.25 -6.80
N ALA A 353 -1.09 26.55 -6.55
CA ALA A 353 -0.41 26.21 -5.32
C ALA A 353 -1.18 26.72 -4.09
N GLY A 354 -1.44 25.83 -3.13
CA GLY A 354 -2.12 26.16 -1.88
C GLY A 354 -1.31 25.83 -0.64
N ASN A 355 -1.95 25.95 0.52
CA ASN A 355 -1.38 25.56 1.82
C ASN A 355 -2.51 25.14 2.76
N LYS A 356 -2.18 24.68 3.98
CA LYS A 356 -3.18 24.18 4.94
C LYS A 356 -4.31 25.18 5.24
N ALA A 357 -4.07 26.50 5.16
CA ALA A 357 -5.11 27.51 5.35
C ALA A 357 -6.08 27.64 4.16
N SER A 358 -5.77 27.03 3.02
CA SER A 358 -6.68 26.89 1.89
C SER A 358 -7.81 25.89 2.17
N VAL A 359 -7.58 24.91 3.04
CA VAL A 359 -8.55 23.85 3.34
C VAL A 359 -9.60 24.35 4.33
N PRO A 360 -10.89 24.03 4.13
CA PRO A 360 -11.94 24.29 5.10
C PRO A 360 -11.60 23.70 6.49
N VAL A 361 -11.78 24.49 7.54
CA VAL A 361 -11.50 24.02 8.91
C VAL A 361 -12.67 23.16 9.40
N LYS A 362 -12.42 21.87 9.59
CA LYS A 362 -13.38 20.91 10.17
C LYS A 362 -12.79 20.28 11.42
N GLU A 363 -13.31 20.67 12.56
CA GLU A 363 -12.92 20.09 13.85
C GLU A 363 -14.12 19.39 14.49
N LYS A 364 -14.03 18.07 14.69
CA LYS A 364 -15.17 17.21 15.03
C LYS A 364 -14.83 16.17 16.11
N TYR A 365 -15.81 15.81 16.93
CA TYR A 365 -15.79 14.56 17.68
C TYR A 365 -16.11 13.40 16.73
N ILE A 366 -15.76 12.17 17.11
CA ILE A 366 -15.95 11.01 16.23
C ILE A 366 -17.44 10.82 15.89
N SER A 367 -18.33 11.05 16.85
CA SER A 367 -19.78 10.95 16.68
C SER A 367 -20.40 12.07 15.81
N GLU A 368 -19.66 13.13 15.51
CA GLU A 368 -20.10 14.23 14.64
C GLU A 368 -19.78 13.98 13.15
N LEU A 369 -19.12 12.87 12.83
CA LEU A 369 -18.81 12.46 11.47
C LEU A 369 -20.08 12.03 10.71
N THR A 370 -20.14 12.44 9.45
CA THR A 370 -21.23 12.21 8.51
C THR A 370 -20.68 11.73 7.17
N ASP A 371 -21.54 11.22 6.29
CA ASP A 371 -21.14 10.81 4.94
C ASP A 371 -20.53 11.99 4.15
N SER A 372 -20.95 13.22 4.42
CA SER A 372 -20.36 14.44 3.83
C SER A 372 -18.90 14.71 4.24
N ASP A 373 -18.42 14.08 5.31
CA ASP A 373 -17.02 14.19 5.73
C ASP A 373 -16.11 13.20 4.97
N LEU A 374 -16.66 12.20 4.27
CA LEU A 374 -15.87 11.25 3.49
C LEU A 374 -15.05 11.97 2.41
N TYR A 375 -13.79 11.57 2.33
CA TYR A 375 -12.77 12.13 1.45
C TYR A 375 -12.48 13.62 1.67
N THR A 376 -12.84 14.15 2.85
CA THR A 376 -12.50 15.51 3.30
C THR A 376 -11.47 15.49 4.40
N TYR A 377 -10.74 16.60 4.58
CA TYR A 377 -9.75 16.72 5.64
C TYR A 377 -10.41 17.17 6.95
N VAL A 378 -10.31 16.33 7.97
CA VAL A 378 -10.93 16.56 9.28
C VAL A 378 -9.88 16.48 10.38
N THR A 379 -10.03 17.34 11.38
CA THR A 379 -9.32 17.24 12.66
C THR A 379 -10.27 16.68 13.72
N LEU A 380 -9.99 15.46 14.18
CA LEU A 380 -10.67 14.88 15.33
C LEU A 380 -10.12 15.50 16.62
N LYS A 381 -11.01 15.99 17.48
CA LYS A 381 -10.67 16.66 18.76
C LYS A 381 -10.85 15.74 19.96
N ASP A 382 -10.05 16.01 20.99
CA ASP A 382 -10.03 15.30 22.27
C ASP A 382 -9.94 13.78 22.09
N VAL A 383 -8.95 13.35 21.31
CA VAL A 383 -8.68 11.95 20.99
C VAL A 383 -7.40 11.44 21.66
N GLU A 384 -7.29 10.13 21.85
CA GLU A 384 -6.09 9.45 22.31
C GLU A 384 -5.88 8.09 21.64
N PHE A 385 -4.64 7.58 21.69
CA PHE A 385 -4.34 6.18 21.44
C PHE A 385 -4.49 5.42 22.77
N PRO A 386 -5.53 4.57 22.92
CA PRO A 386 -5.76 3.92 24.20
C PRO A 386 -4.81 2.76 24.49
N VAL A 387 -4.11 2.24 23.47
CA VAL A 387 -3.06 1.22 23.61
C VAL A 387 -1.69 1.89 23.64
N ARG A 388 -1.06 1.93 24.82
CA ARG A 388 0.22 2.62 25.05
C ARG A 388 1.43 1.73 24.74
N LYS A 389 1.49 1.20 23.52
CA LYS A 389 2.48 0.20 23.14
C LYS A 389 2.77 0.21 21.63
N GLY A 390 4.04 0.04 21.25
CA GLY A 390 4.47 -0.05 19.86
C GLY A 390 4.40 1.25 19.05
N SER A 391 4.42 1.09 17.73
CA SER A 391 4.37 2.17 16.73
C SER A 391 2.96 2.31 16.14
N ILE A 392 2.78 3.15 15.11
CA ILE A 392 1.46 3.26 14.45
C ILE A 392 1.10 2.04 13.59
N VAL A 393 2.07 1.16 13.30
CA VAL A 393 1.88 -0.11 12.59
C VAL A 393 2.66 -1.23 13.31
N PRO A 394 2.18 -1.71 14.46
CA PRO A 394 2.83 -2.74 15.27
C PRO A 394 2.52 -4.14 14.70
N VAL A 395 3.18 -4.50 13.61
CA VAL A 395 2.96 -5.76 12.88
C VAL A 395 4.22 -6.57 12.78
N ASN A 396 4.13 -7.87 12.50
CA ASN A 396 5.28 -8.71 12.18
C ASN A 396 5.71 -8.44 10.73
N GLU A 397 6.86 -7.78 10.56
CA GLU A 397 7.33 -7.39 9.23
C GLU A 397 7.89 -8.55 8.42
N GLY A 398 8.00 -9.74 9.02
CA GLY A 398 8.29 -11.00 8.33
C GLY A 398 7.19 -11.45 7.39
N TYR A 399 6.00 -10.90 7.60
CA TYR A 399 4.85 -11.14 6.76
C TYR A 399 4.43 -9.89 5.97
N ALA A 400 5.01 -8.72 6.25
CA ALA A 400 4.66 -7.49 5.57
C ALA A 400 5.65 -7.15 4.43
N ILE A 401 5.56 -5.92 3.92
CA ILE A 401 6.37 -5.47 2.78
C ILE A 401 7.87 -5.38 3.11
N GLY A 402 8.25 -5.22 4.39
CA GLY A 402 9.65 -5.12 4.81
C GLY A 402 10.52 -6.31 4.41
N THR A 403 9.90 -7.44 4.05
CA THR A 403 10.56 -8.68 3.58
C THR A 403 10.08 -9.20 2.24
N GLY A 404 9.16 -8.49 1.58
CA GLY A 404 8.51 -8.96 0.35
C GLY A 404 7.52 -10.12 0.56
N ALA A 405 6.98 -10.30 1.76
CA ALA A 405 6.01 -11.37 2.04
C ALA A 405 4.55 -10.97 1.74
N HIS A 406 4.28 -9.66 1.72
CA HIS A 406 3.05 -9.04 1.18
C HIS A 406 1.72 -9.60 1.74
N ARG A 407 1.66 -9.91 3.04
CA ARG A 407 0.45 -10.42 3.73
C ARG A 407 -0.43 -9.34 4.34
N LEU A 408 0.04 -8.09 4.36
CA LEU A 408 -0.71 -6.97 4.93
C LEU A 408 -0.39 -5.66 4.21
N SER A 409 -1.43 -5.00 3.70
CA SER A 409 -1.32 -3.72 3.00
C SER A 409 -1.47 -2.50 3.91
N LYS A 410 -2.24 -2.63 5.00
CA LYS A 410 -2.51 -1.55 5.98
C LYS A 410 -2.79 -2.11 7.37
N TYR A 411 -2.73 -1.27 8.39
CA TYR A 411 -3.11 -1.63 9.77
C TYR A 411 -4.07 -0.59 10.37
N PRO A 412 -5.18 -1.02 11.02
CA PRO A 412 -6.12 -0.15 11.72
C PRO A 412 -5.72 0.05 13.19
N LEU A 413 -5.01 1.13 13.49
CA LEU A 413 -4.72 1.47 14.88
C LEU A 413 -5.94 2.16 15.51
N MET A 414 -6.37 1.69 16.67
CA MET A 414 -7.51 2.27 17.38
C MET A 414 -7.22 3.67 17.93
N VAL A 415 -8.21 4.56 17.79
CA VAL A 415 -8.26 5.91 18.36
C VAL A 415 -9.60 6.05 19.07
N ARG A 416 -9.62 6.66 20.26
CA ARG A 416 -10.86 6.96 20.97
C ARG A 416 -10.98 8.44 21.32
N ASP A 417 -12.20 8.95 21.43
CA ASP A 417 -12.48 10.31 21.88
C ASP A 417 -13.01 10.38 23.32
N ILE A 418 -13.11 11.61 23.84
CA ILE A 418 -13.63 11.90 25.18
C ILE A 418 -15.08 11.44 25.39
N ASN A 419 -15.84 11.18 24.34
CA ASN A 419 -17.25 10.76 24.44
C ASN A 419 -17.41 9.23 24.34
N ALA A 420 -16.33 8.48 24.60
CA ALA A 420 -16.27 7.03 24.50
C ALA A 420 -16.61 6.46 23.10
N ASN A 421 -16.45 7.26 22.05
CA ASN A 421 -16.49 6.75 20.68
C ASN A 421 -15.08 6.33 20.27
N HIS A 422 -14.98 5.32 19.41
CA HIS A 422 -13.73 4.95 18.79
C HIS A 422 -13.84 4.91 17.28
N ILE A 423 -12.68 5.08 16.65
CA ILE A 423 -12.47 4.99 15.20
C ILE A 423 -11.14 4.29 14.96
N TYR A 424 -10.97 3.71 13.78
CA TYR A 424 -9.68 3.18 13.37
C TYR A 424 -8.94 4.15 12.45
N MET A 425 -7.67 4.39 12.77
CA MET A 425 -6.74 5.12 11.94
C MET A 425 -5.98 4.14 11.03
N TYR A 426 -6.18 4.25 9.72
CA TYR A 426 -5.49 3.40 8.76
C TYR A 426 -4.11 3.97 8.40
N THR A 427 -3.13 3.08 8.46
CA THR A 427 -1.78 3.34 7.96
C THR A 427 -1.35 2.23 7.02
N ASN A 428 -1.06 2.56 5.76
CA ASN A 428 -0.52 1.63 4.78
C ASN A 428 0.89 1.18 5.17
N THR A 429 1.24 -0.06 4.84
CA THR A 429 2.58 -0.62 5.08
C THR A 429 3.64 -0.03 4.15
N VAL A 430 3.29 0.85 3.20
CA VAL A 430 4.27 1.63 2.41
C VAL A 430 4.57 3.00 3.04
N CYS A 431 3.78 3.45 4.02
CA CYS A 431 3.99 4.72 4.72
C CYS A 431 5.35 4.73 5.43
N THR A 432 6.25 5.62 5.03
CA THR A 432 7.66 5.59 5.40
C THR A 432 7.94 5.98 6.84
N TYR A 433 7.11 6.86 7.41
CA TYR A 433 7.23 7.32 8.80
C TYR A 433 6.43 6.47 9.80
N ARG A 434 5.86 5.32 9.38
CA ARG A 434 5.06 4.47 10.27
C ARG A 434 5.85 3.78 11.39
N ASN A 435 7.16 3.65 11.19
CA ASN A 435 8.09 3.05 12.15
C ASN A 435 9.48 3.65 11.94
N ASP A 436 9.84 4.69 12.70
CA ASP A 436 11.08 5.48 12.53
C ASP A 436 11.89 5.66 13.85
N GLY A 437 11.51 4.91 14.88
CA GLY A 437 11.99 4.95 16.25
C GLY A 437 11.11 5.75 17.20
N THR A 438 10.02 6.35 16.72
CA THR A 438 9.16 7.20 17.55
C THR A 438 8.01 6.40 18.15
N ARG A 439 7.87 6.45 19.47
CA ARG A 439 6.73 5.86 20.19
C ARG A 439 5.43 6.63 19.91
N LEU A 440 4.30 5.96 20.12
CA LEU A 440 3.00 6.61 20.18
C LEU A 440 2.96 7.68 21.29
N PRO A 441 2.27 8.82 21.06
CA PRO A 441 1.96 9.77 22.13
C PRO A 441 0.95 9.15 23.11
N TYR A 442 1.12 9.38 24.41
CA TYR A 442 0.28 8.76 25.45
C TYR A 442 -0.80 9.68 26.01
N GLY A 443 -0.73 10.98 25.75
CA GLY A 443 -1.73 11.95 26.17
C GLY A 443 -2.76 12.24 25.08
N SER A 444 -3.85 12.89 25.46
CA SER A 444 -4.91 13.26 24.52
C SER A 444 -4.56 14.52 23.74
N GLY A 445 -5.16 14.69 22.58
CA GLY A 445 -4.97 15.86 21.73
C GLY A 445 -5.87 15.81 20.51
N LYS A 446 -5.30 16.11 19.35
CA LYS A 446 -6.03 16.08 18.07
C LYS A 446 -5.32 15.17 17.08
N ILE A 447 -6.09 14.55 16.18
CA ILE A 447 -5.57 13.82 15.02
C ILE A 447 -6.22 14.41 13.78
N SER A 448 -5.41 14.78 12.79
CA SER A 448 -5.90 15.23 11.48
C SER A 448 -5.73 14.17 10.41
N GLY A 449 -6.48 14.27 9.32
CA GLY A 449 -6.35 13.37 8.20
C GLY A 449 -7.61 13.37 7.34
N VAL A 450 -7.63 12.48 6.35
CA VAL A 450 -8.77 12.32 5.47
C VAL A 450 -9.69 11.22 6.02
N ILE A 451 -10.98 11.52 6.14
CA ILE A 451 -11.98 10.52 6.53
C ILE A 451 -12.25 9.59 5.34
N VAL A 452 -12.25 8.30 5.57
CA VAL A 452 -12.44 7.27 4.53
C VAL A 452 -13.42 6.21 5.00
N HIS A 453 -13.89 5.41 4.03
CA HIS A 453 -14.63 4.19 4.28
C HIS A 453 -13.95 3.07 3.52
N GLU A 454 -13.26 2.19 4.24
CA GLU A 454 -12.54 1.06 3.65
C GLU A 454 -12.73 -0.19 4.51
N ARG A 455 -12.64 -1.36 3.87
CA ARG A 455 -12.78 -2.63 4.57
C ARG A 455 -11.44 -3.09 5.13
N PHE A 456 -11.51 -3.90 6.18
CA PHE A 456 -10.41 -4.64 6.78
C PHE A 456 -10.87 -6.04 7.20
N PRO A 457 -10.95 -7.00 6.25
CA PRO A 457 -11.49 -8.35 6.47
C PRO A 457 -10.77 -9.15 7.56
N ARG A 458 -9.54 -8.77 7.91
CA ARG A 458 -8.70 -9.44 8.91
C ARG A 458 -9.15 -9.16 10.35
N PHE A 459 -10.00 -8.15 10.58
CA PHE A 459 -10.55 -7.83 11.90
C PHE A 459 -11.94 -8.43 12.09
N GLU A 460 -12.82 -8.25 11.10
CA GLU A 460 -14.17 -8.79 11.13
C GLU A 460 -14.40 -9.68 9.91
N TRP A 461 -14.59 -10.98 10.17
CA TRP A 461 -14.87 -11.99 9.17
C TRP A 461 -16.05 -12.85 9.62
N ARG A 462 -16.95 -13.13 8.68
CA ARG A 462 -18.12 -13.98 8.94
C ARG A 462 -17.78 -15.44 8.66
N GLU A 463 -18.32 -16.34 9.47
CA GLU A 463 -18.24 -17.78 9.22
C GLU A 463 -18.79 -18.15 7.83
N GLY A 464 -18.01 -18.94 7.09
CA GLY A 464 -18.35 -19.41 5.74
C GLY A 464 -18.34 -18.34 4.66
N ALA A 465 -17.81 -17.14 4.93
CA ALA A 465 -17.65 -16.10 3.91
C ALA A 465 -16.53 -16.48 2.90
N ASP A 466 -16.80 -16.24 1.62
CA ASP A 466 -15.80 -16.36 0.54
C ASP A 466 -15.19 -14.97 0.27
N PRO A 467 -13.87 -14.83 0.08
CA PRO A 467 -13.26 -13.58 -0.36
C PRO A 467 -13.90 -12.93 -1.59
N ALA A 468 -14.47 -13.72 -2.50
CA ALA A 468 -15.21 -13.21 -3.66
C ALA A 468 -16.48 -12.43 -3.27
N GLU A 469 -17.06 -12.71 -2.10
CA GLU A 469 -18.23 -11.99 -1.57
C GLU A 469 -17.86 -10.62 -1.01
N MET A 470 -16.56 -10.29 -0.85
CA MET A 470 -16.17 -9.01 -0.26
C MET A 470 -16.78 -7.83 -1.02
N GLU A 471 -16.83 -7.83 -2.34
CA GLU A 471 -17.41 -6.72 -3.10
C GLU A 471 -18.91 -6.55 -2.82
N ASP A 472 -19.64 -7.66 -2.69
CA ASP A 472 -21.11 -7.69 -2.58
C ASP A 472 -21.63 -7.60 -1.13
N ASP A 473 -20.90 -8.13 -0.14
CA ASP A 473 -21.29 -8.13 1.27
C ASP A 473 -20.77 -6.86 1.98
N VAL A 474 -21.69 -5.93 2.24
CA VAL A 474 -21.41 -4.66 2.94
C VAL A 474 -20.95 -4.83 4.38
N THR A 475 -21.14 -6.00 4.99
CA THR A 475 -20.76 -6.28 6.38
C THR A 475 -19.36 -6.91 6.49
N LEU A 476 -18.88 -7.60 5.44
CA LEU A 476 -17.62 -8.33 5.49
C LEU A 476 -16.42 -7.36 5.53
N GLY A 477 -15.60 -7.47 6.58
CA GLY A 477 -14.47 -6.58 6.82
C GLY A 477 -14.87 -5.15 7.19
N ASN A 478 -16.13 -4.87 7.50
CA ASN A 478 -16.52 -3.55 7.96
C ASN A 478 -16.17 -3.39 9.45
N ILE A 479 -15.23 -2.49 9.76
CA ILE A 479 -14.78 -2.22 11.14
C ILE A 479 -15.27 -0.86 11.68
N GLY A 480 -16.29 -0.30 11.04
CA GLY A 480 -16.86 1.01 11.37
C GLY A 480 -17.28 1.77 10.11
N ARG A 481 -18.23 2.70 10.26
CA ARG A 481 -18.71 3.50 9.12
C ARG A 481 -17.62 4.43 8.57
N TYR A 482 -16.75 4.94 9.42
CA TYR A 482 -15.69 5.87 9.05
C TYR A 482 -14.35 5.43 9.64
N GLN A 483 -13.26 5.74 8.95
CA GLN A 483 -11.88 5.63 9.39
C GLN A 483 -11.13 6.92 9.04
N ILE A 484 -9.93 7.10 9.55
CA ILE A 484 -9.10 8.27 9.25
C ILE A 484 -7.73 7.86 8.73
N ARG A 485 -7.23 8.56 7.70
CA ARG A 485 -5.89 8.42 7.14
C ARG A 485 -5.12 9.72 7.34
N HIS A 486 -4.15 9.71 8.23
CA HIS A 486 -3.15 10.78 8.35
C HIS A 486 -2.36 10.89 7.03
N GLN A 487 -1.97 12.11 6.67
CA GLN A 487 -1.23 12.42 5.46
C GLN A 487 0.24 12.71 5.77
N CYS A 488 0.54 13.26 6.94
CA CYS A 488 1.90 13.42 7.44
C CYS A 488 2.00 13.09 8.94
N LYS A 489 3.23 13.01 9.44
CA LYS A 489 3.49 12.70 10.85
C LYS A 489 2.95 13.79 11.79
N GLU A 490 2.98 15.04 11.35
CA GLU A 490 2.50 16.21 12.08
C GLU A 490 0.98 16.19 12.31
N ASP A 491 0.23 15.45 11.48
CA ASP A 491 -1.20 15.23 11.68
C ASP A 491 -1.50 14.52 13.01
N ILE A 492 -0.53 13.78 13.55
CA ILE A 492 -0.61 13.08 14.83
C ILE A 492 0.30 13.76 15.86
N TRP A 493 1.63 13.66 15.70
CA TRP A 493 2.58 14.07 16.74
C TRP A 493 2.66 15.59 16.94
N GLY A 494 2.26 16.39 15.95
CA GLY A 494 2.22 17.85 16.09
C GLY A 494 1.08 18.36 16.97
N GLN A 495 0.14 17.48 17.35
CA GLN A 495 -1.14 17.84 17.95
C GLN A 495 -1.51 17.02 19.19
N MET A 496 -0.74 15.97 19.48
CA MET A 496 -0.94 15.07 20.62
C MET A 496 -0.02 15.41 21.79
N LYS A 497 -0.49 15.17 23.01
CA LYS A 497 0.33 15.29 24.23
C LYS A 497 1.12 14.00 24.47
N ASP A 498 2.28 14.14 25.11
CA ASP A 498 3.22 13.03 25.23
C ASP A 498 2.98 12.13 26.45
N SER A 499 2.38 12.70 27.52
CA SER A 499 2.16 12.05 28.81
C SER A 499 0.70 11.61 29.00
N VAL A 500 0.49 10.43 29.60
CA VAL A 500 -0.84 9.94 30.00
C VAL A 500 -1.53 10.87 31.00
N GLU A 501 -0.78 11.67 31.76
CA GLU A 501 -1.33 12.63 32.71
C GLU A 501 -2.06 13.79 32.01
N ASP A 502 -1.64 14.12 30.79
CA ASP A 502 -2.26 15.13 29.94
C ASP A 502 -3.47 14.59 29.16
N SER A 503 -3.88 13.34 29.41
CA SER A 503 -5.09 12.76 28.82
C SER A 503 -6.37 13.25 29.52
N PHE A 504 -7.48 13.32 28.77
CA PHE A 504 -8.82 13.50 29.33
C PHE A 504 -9.24 12.32 30.23
N SER A 505 -8.58 11.17 30.09
CA SER A 505 -8.83 9.96 30.86
C SER A 505 -7.74 9.68 31.89
N ALA A 506 -8.12 8.97 32.93
CA ALA A 506 -7.24 8.37 33.91
C ALA A 506 -7.23 6.85 33.75
N LEU A 507 -6.07 6.24 34.02
CA LEU A 507 -5.92 4.81 34.14
C LEU A 507 -6.41 4.37 35.52
N LEU A 508 -7.43 3.53 35.55
CA LEU A 508 -7.81 2.82 36.78
C LEU A 508 -6.83 1.68 37.04
N THR A 509 -6.52 0.92 35.99
CA THR A 509 -5.55 -0.16 36.00
C THR A 509 -5.03 -0.40 34.58
N GLU A 510 -3.77 -0.81 34.43
CA GLU A 510 -3.17 -1.12 33.13
C GLU A 510 -2.12 -2.23 33.23
N TYR A 511 -2.13 -3.11 32.23
CA TYR A 511 -1.22 -4.26 32.10
C TYR A 511 -0.54 -4.19 30.73
N ARG A 512 0.75 -3.84 30.71
CA ARG A 512 1.59 -3.78 29.48
C ARG A 512 2.65 -4.87 29.37
N TYR A 513 3.10 -5.40 30.50
CA TYR A 513 4.14 -6.42 30.63
C TYR A 513 3.97 -7.16 31.97
N TRP A 514 4.72 -8.23 32.18
CA TRP A 514 4.56 -9.06 33.37
C TRP A 514 4.97 -8.35 34.67
N LEU A 515 4.06 -8.40 35.65
CA LEU A 515 4.33 -8.08 37.04
C LEU A 515 3.66 -9.14 37.93
N PRO A 516 4.31 -10.30 38.16
CA PRO A 516 3.70 -11.43 38.84
C PRO A 516 3.64 -11.23 40.37
N ASP A 517 2.50 -11.55 40.97
CA ASP A 517 2.36 -11.78 42.41
C ASP A 517 2.30 -13.29 42.67
N MET A 518 3.42 -13.83 43.15
CA MET A 518 3.56 -15.27 43.46
C MET A 518 2.83 -15.69 44.74
N THR A 519 2.38 -14.74 45.58
CA THR A 519 1.65 -15.05 46.81
C THR A 519 0.19 -15.31 46.50
N ASN A 520 -0.40 -14.46 45.66
CA ASN A 520 -1.81 -14.56 45.26
C ASN A 520 -2.02 -15.27 43.91
N GLU A 521 -0.94 -15.61 43.20
CA GLU A 521 -0.95 -16.34 41.92
C GLU A 521 -1.71 -15.59 40.82
N VAL A 522 -1.50 -14.27 40.79
CA VAL A 522 -2.10 -13.33 39.83
C VAL A 522 -1.04 -12.38 39.26
N CYS A 523 -1.36 -11.71 38.15
CA CYS A 523 -0.61 -10.57 37.64
C CYS A 523 -1.15 -9.27 38.24
N LEU A 524 -0.25 -8.43 38.73
CA LEU A 524 -0.55 -7.09 39.20
C LEU A 524 -0.51 -6.08 38.05
N PRO A 525 -1.21 -4.94 38.19
CA PRO A 525 -1.12 -3.87 37.21
C PRO A 525 0.28 -3.28 37.12
N THR A 526 0.69 -2.97 35.90
CA THR A 526 1.93 -2.25 35.61
C THR A 526 1.81 -0.75 35.85
N TYR A 527 0.60 -0.19 35.87
CA TYR A 527 0.33 1.19 36.29
C TYR A 527 -0.68 1.19 37.43
N GLY A 528 -0.34 1.84 38.54
CA GLY A 528 -1.18 1.87 39.75
C GLY A 528 -1.20 0.54 40.52
N GLU A 529 -2.04 0.45 41.55
CA GLU A 529 -2.14 -0.71 42.46
C GLU A 529 -3.53 -1.36 42.44
N ASN A 530 -4.42 -0.93 41.54
CA ASN A 530 -5.81 -1.34 41.54
C ASN A 530 -6.03 -2.65 40.75
N GLY A 531 -6.39 -3.70 41.48
CA GLY A 531 -6.88 -4.94 40.88
C GLY A 531 -5.79 -5.95 40.53
N TRP A 532 -6.20 -6.99 39.81
CA TRP A 532 -5.33 -8.09 39.38
C TRP A 532 -5.90 -8.79 38.14
N PHE A 533 -5.05 -9.56 37.47
CA PHE A 533 -5.37 -10.30 36.26
C PHE A 533 -4.91 -11.76 36.37
N THR A 534 -5.77 -12.71 36.02
CA THR A 534 -5.43 -14.15 36.03
C THR A 534 -6.20 -14.92 34.95
N HIS A 535 -5.98 -16.23 34.89
CA HIS A 535 -6.72 -17.16 34.02
C HIS A 535 -7.48 -18.19 34.84
N THR A 536 -8.70 -18.58 34.44
CA THR A 536 -9.58 -19.40 35.28
C THR A 536 -9.29 -20.91 35.22
N TYR A 537 -8.30 -21.36 34.43
CA TYR A 537 -7.85 -22.76 34.44
C TYR A 537 -6.94 -23.06 35.65
N GLN A 538 -7.53 -22.95 36.83
CA GLN A 538 -6.88 -23.14 38.12
C GLN A 538 -7.87 -23.70 39.15
N ARG A 539 -7.37 -24.42 40.16
CA ARG A 539 -8.18 -25.11 41.16
C ARG A 539 -9.23 -24.22 41.83
N LYS A 540 -8.93 -22.94 42.03
CA LYS A 540 -9.87 -21.95 42.59
C LYS A 540 -11.22 -21.94 41.87
N TYR A 541 -11.22 -22.00 40.54
CA TYR A 541 -12.42 -21.92 39.71
C TYR A 541 -12.89 -23.28 39.19
N THR A 542 -11.96 -24.21 38.96
CA THR A 542 -12.28 -25.54 38.43
C THR A 542 -12.68 -26.53 39.52
N GLY A 543 -12.33 -26.27 40.79
CA GLY A 543 -12.51 -27.18 41.91
C GLY A 543 -11.65 -28.45 41.82
N SER A 544 -10.69 -28.52 40.88
CA SER A 544 -9.98 -29.74 40.52
C SER A 544 -8.48 -29.51 40.38
N GLU A 545 -7.68 -30.31 41.11
CA GLU A 545 -6.21 -30.27 41.05
C GLU A 545 -5.66 -30.74 39.68
N VAL A 546 -6.43 -31.52 38.90
CA VAL A 546 -6.01 -31.95 37.56
C VAL A 546 -6.37 -30.94 36.47
N LYS A 547 -7.22 -29.94 36.79
CA LYS A 547 -7.61 -28.84 35.90
C LYS A 547 -7.01 -27.52 36.41
N GLU A 548 -5.71 -27.55 36.61
CA GLU A 548 -4.91 -26.43 37.06
C GLU A 548 -3.61 -26.41 36.27
N TYR A 549 -3.31 -25.25 35.68
CA TYR A 549 -1.99 -24.97 35.14
C TYR A 549 -1.35 -23.88 35.96
N THR A 550 -0.12 -24.10 36.42
CA THR A 550 0.65 -23.08 37.14
C THR A 550 2.09 -23.09 36.62
N GLN A 551 2.51 -21.97 36.06
CA GLN A 551 3.86 -21.72 35.57
C GLN A 551 4.82 -21.74 36.76
N GLN A 552 5.80 -22.65 36.74
CA GLN A 552 6.61 -22.96 37.92
C GLN A 552 7.42 -21.78 38.45
N THR A 553 7.92 -20.92 37.56
CA THR A 553 8.87 -19.86 37.91
C THR A 553 8.21 -18.68 38.63
N TYR A 554 7.07 -18.21 38.13
CA TYR A 554 6.39 -17.01 38.59
C TYR A 554 5.02 -17.31 39.21
N LYS A 555 4.67 -18.60 39.35
CA LYS A 555 3.40 -19.09 39.87
C LYS A 555 2.18 -18.42 39.24
N GLN A 556 2.18 -18.36 37.91
CA GLN A 556 1.10 -17.75 37.13
C GLN A 556 0.31 -18.81 36.36
N HIS A 557 -0.99 -18.62 36.20
CA HIS A 557 -1.85 -19.55 35.45
C HIS A 557 -1.87 -19.28 33.93
N MET A 558 -0.78 -18.73 33.40
CA MET A 558 -0.63 -18.29 32.01
C MET A 558 0.84 -18.27 31.57
N TRP A 559 1.10 -18.09 30.27
CA TRP A 559 2.44 -18.05 29.67
C TRP A 559 2.79 -16.67 29.12
N GLY A 560 4.09 -16.40 28.96
CA GLY A 560 4.55 -15.22 28.24
C GLY A 560 4.23 -15.35 26.74
N ALA A 561 3.60 -14.34 26.17
CA ALA A 561 3.27 -14.26 24.75
C ALA A 561 4.28 -13.39 23.98
N GLY A 562 4.52 -13.72 22.71
CA GLY A 562 5.30 -12.87 21.81
C GLY A 562 4.47 -11.77 21.18
N THR A 563 5.03 -10.57 21.02
CA THR A 563 4.35 -9.38 20.47
C THR A 563 5.09 -8.80 19.26
N TYR A 564 4.54 -7.77 18.62
CA TYR A 564 5.08 -7.20 17.36
C TYR A 564 5.34 -5.69 17.44
N GLU A 565 5.72 -5.19 18.61
CA GLU A 565 5.63 -3.76 18.96
C GLU A 565 6.96 -3.01 18.87
N TYR A 566 7.81 -3.31 17.89
CA TYR A 566 9.07 -2.60 17.72
C TYR A 566 8.88 -1.22 17.08
N LEU A 567 9.72 -0.26 17.49
CA LEU A 567 9.68 1.13 17.03
C LEU A 567 10.61 1.45 15.85
N GLY A 568 11.58 0.60 15.55
CA GLY A 568 12.74 0.95 14.72
C GLY A 568 12.44 1.14 13.24
N PRO A 569 13.35 1.83 12.51
CA PRO A 569 13.23 2.02 11.07
C PRO A 569 13.10 0.68 10.34
N MET A 570 12.25 0.63 9.32
CA MET A 570 11.89 -0.60 8.62
C MET A 570 12.97 -1.14 7.66
N GLY A 571 12.91 -2.43 7.30
CA GLY A 571 13.69 -3.01 6.20
C GLY A 571 14.80 -3.96 6.63
N ASN A 572 15.04 -4.99 5.82
CA ASN A 572 16.06 -6.02 6.07
C ASN A 572 16.94 -6.33 4.85
N LYS A 573 16.82 -5.61 3.74
CA LYS A 573 17.66 -5.79 2.54
C LYS A 573 17.73 -4.50 1.74
N ASP A 574 18.88 -4.24 1.13
CA ASP A 574 19.09 -3.05 0.28
C ASP A 574 18.15 -3.01 -0.92
N SER A 575 17.71 -4.18 -1.42
CA SER A 575 16.83 -4.29 -2.58
C SER A 575 15.35 -4.01 -2.31
N TYR A 576 14.95 -3.79 -1.05
CA TYR A 576 13.55 -3.54 -0.67
C TYR A 576 13.28 -2.06 -0.41
N MET A 577 11.99 -1.68 -0.40
CA MET A 577 11.51 -0.29 -0.29
C MET A 577 12.15 0.51 0.86
N PHE A 578 12.38 -0.12 2.01
CA PHE A 578 12.93 0.56 3.21
C PHE A 578 14.45 0.40 3.36
N GLY A 579 15.12 -0.25 2.41
CA GLY A 579 16.55 -0.56 2.48
C GLY A 579 16.91 -1.51 3.63
N LEU A 580 18.21 -1.58 3.95
CA LEU A 580 18.74 -2.39 5.04
C LEU A 580 18.88 -1.55 6.31
N ASN A 581 17.99 -1.78 7.29
CA ASN A 581 18.06 -1.15 8.61
C ASN A 581 18.26 -2.21 9.69
N TRP A 582 19.33 -2.12 10.47
CA TRP A 582 19.65 -3.13 11.49
C TRP A 582 19.10 -2.73 12.86
N GLY A 583 18.50 -3.71 13.54
CA GLY A 583 18.03 -3.56 14.90
C GLY A 583 16.82 -2.65 15.01
N ASN A 584 16.47 -2.38 16.26
CA ASN A 584 15.35 -1.56 16.66
C ASN A 584 15.85 -0.27 17.30
N LYS A 585 15.18 0.85 17.04
CA LYS A 585 15.49 2.16 17.65
C LYS A 585 14.47 2.38 18.77
N ASN A 586 14.94 2.50 20.01
CA ASN A 586 14.12 2.72 21.22
C ASN A 586 13.23 1.52 21.64
N GLY A 587 13.66 0.29 21.38
CA GLY A 587 12.98 -0.89 21.95
C GLY A 587 11.53 -1.09 21.48
N CYS A 588 10.70 -1.69 22.33
CA CYS A 588 9.29 -2.00 21.98
C CYS A 588 8.28 -0.88 22.32
N GLY A 589 8.77 0.34 22.54
CA GLY A 589 7.91 1.49 22.78
C GLY A 589 7.09 1.44 24.06
N ILE A 590 7.60 0.73 25.07
CA ILE A 590 7.08 0.74 26.44
C ILE A 590 8.03 1.57 27.29
N VAL A 591 7.69 2.84 27.51
CA VAL A 591 8.39 3.69 28.47
C VAL A 591 7.74 3.48 29.85
N ILE A 592 8.59 3.34 30.86
CA ILE A 592 8.23 3.14 32.26
C ILE A 592 8.42 4.46 33.02
N ASP A 593 7.38 4.95 33.68
CA ASP A 593 7.45 6.03 34.69
C ASP A 593 7.54 5.40 36.10
N PRO A 594 8.72 5.29 36.72
CA PRO A 594 8.87 4.61 38.02
C PRO A 594 8.11 5.28 39.17
N ALA A 595 7.60 6.51 38.98
CA ALA A 595 6.80 7.18 40.00
C ALA A 595 5.36 6.63 40.07
N ARG A 596 4.90 5.92 39.03
CA ARG A 596 3.51 5.45 38.89
C ARG A 596 3.39 4.03 38.35
N GLU A 597 4.44 3.56 37.68
CA GLU A 597 4.49 2.27 37.02
C GLU A 597 5.48 1.36 37.73
N HIS A 598 5.10 0.09 37.78
CA HIS A 598 5.80 -0.94 38.53
C HIS A 598 6.39 -1.99 37.58
N TYR A 599 7.51 -2.55 37.98
CA TYR A 599 8.15 -3.67 37.31
C TYR A 599 8.80 -4.55 38.38
N ASP A 600 9.06 -5.80 38.03
CA ASP A 600 9.62 -6.76 38.97
C ASP A 600 11.11 -6.47 39.23
N THR A 601 11.42 -6.09 40.47
CA THR A 601 12.80 -5.85 40.93
C THR A 601 13.42 -7.04 41.66
N GLU A 602 12.62 -8.06 41.99
CA GLU A 602 13.06 -9.20 42.80
C GLU A 602 13.60 -10.34 41.92
N HIS A 603 13.04 -10.50 40.72
CA HIS A 603 13.40 -11.56 39.79
C HIS A 603 14.38 -11.06 38.73
N ALA A 604 15.62 -11.53 38.81
CA ALA A 604 16.69 -11.13 37.88
C ALA A 604 16.32 -11.31 36.40
N ALA A 605 15.56 -12.36 36.04
CA ALA A 605 15.15 -12.60 34.66
C ALA A 605 14.23 -11.49 34.10
N LEU A 606 13.30 -10.98 34.91
CA LEU A 606 12.42 -9.87 34.53
C LEU A 606 13.13 -8.52 34.65
N LEU A 607 13.91 -8.31 35.71
CA LEU A 607 14.71 -7.11 35.88
C LEU A 607 15.70 -6.91 34.71
N ASN A 608 16.26 -7.99 34.17
CA ASN A 608 17.16 -7.94 33.01
C ASN A 608 16.46 -7.53 31.71
N LEU A 609 15.13 -7.55 31.63
CA LEU A 609 14.37 -7.01 30.50
C LEU A 609 14.21 -5.49 30.60
N VAL A 610 14.42 -4.91 31.77
CA VAL A 610 14.35 -3.46 31.97
C VAL A 610 15.62 -2.81 31.44
N SER A 611 15.45 -1.84 30.56
CA SER A 611 16.49 -1.05 29.94
C SER A 611 16.61 0.28 30.67
N PHE A 612 17.79 0.55 31.22
CA PHE A 612 18.13 1.84 31.82
C PHE A 612 18.97 2.63 30.82
N ASN A 613 18.32 3.55 30.10
CA ASN A 613 18.97 4.25 28.99
C ASN A 613 19.86 5.39 29.49
N PRO A 614 20.95 5.74 28.76
CA PRO A 614 21.85 6.84 29.13
C PRO A 614 21.19 8.22 29.24
N ASP A 615 20.06 8.42 28.58
CA ASP A 615 19.27 9.66 28.64
C ASP A 615 18.34 9.74 29.87
N GLY A 616 18.36 8.70 30.72
CA GLY A 616 17.56 8.60 31.94
C GLY A 616 16.17 7.97 31.72
N THR A 617 15.79 7.64 30.49
CA THR A 617 14.55 6.90 30.23
C THR A 617 14.69 5.45 30.69
N ILE A 618 13.59 4.90 31.19
CA ILE A 618 13.49 3.49 31.60
C ILE A 618 12.47 2.85 30.68
N GLU A 619 12.83 1.72 30.07
CA GLU A 619 12.00 1.06 29.07
C GLU A 619 11.95 -0.44 29.31
N TRP A 620 10.79 -1.06 29.04
CA TRP A 620 10.71 -2.51 28.98
C TRP A 620 11.26 -3.00 27.63
N CYS A 621 12.15 -3.99 27.63
CA CYS A 621 12.82 -4.52 26.43
C CYS A 621 13.50 -3.43 25.56
N GLY A 622 13.99 -2.37 26.19
CA GLY A 622 14.74 -1.30 25.53
C GLY A 622 16.17 -1.70 25.12
N PRO A 623 16.87 -0.85 24.36
CA PRO A 623 18.15 -1.18 23.73
C PRO A 623 19.29 -1.47 24.71
N ASN A 624 19.17 -1.05 25.97
CA ASN A 624 20.16 -1.28 27.03
C ASN A 624 19.73 -2.37 28.03
N ALA A 625 18.67 -3.14 27.74
CA ALA A 625 18.34 -4.33 28.53
C ALA A 625 19.48 -5.36 28.49
N THR A 626 19.62 -6.17 29.54
CA THR A 626 20.69 -7.18 29.64
C THR A 626 20.23 -8.59 29.27
N SER A 627 18.91 -8.81 29.17
CA SER A 627 18.34 -10.08 28.76
C SER A 627 18.67 -10.40 27.31
N ALA A 628 19.07 -11.65 27.06
CA ALA A 628 19.30 -12.14 25.71
C ALA A 628 18.03 -12.05 24.85
N ASP A 629 16.85 -12.28 25.45
CA ASP A 629 15.56 -12.18 24.75
C ASP A 629 15.24 -10.76 24.27
N ALA A 630 15.78 -9.73 24.94
CA ALA A 630 15.59 -8.33 24.57
C ALA A 630 16.69 -7.80 23.62
N VAL A 631 17.97 -8.10 23.85
CA VAL A 631 19.03 -7.51 23.03
C VAL A 631 19.61 -8.45 21.98
N GLY A 632 19.72 -9.76 22.22
CA GLY A 632 20.39 -10.71 21.33
C GLY A 632 21.90 -10.42 21.20
N THR A 633 22.77 -11.43 21.38
CA THR A 633 24.23 -11.22 21.35
C THR A 633 24.93 -11.88 20.16
N THR A 634 24.19 -12.50 19.24
CA THR A 634 24.71 -13.22 18.06
C THR A 634 23.77 -13.04 16.86
N MET A 635 24.31 -13.03 15.63
CA MET A 635 23.48 -13.05 14.41
C MET A 635 22.54 -14.26 14.42
N GLY A 636 21.23 -14.01 14.40
CA GLY A 636 20.21 -15.06 14.50
C GLY A 636 19.93 -15.56 15.92
N GLY A 637 20.61 -15.01 16.94
CA GLY A 637 20.30 -15.20 18.35
C GLY A 637 19.14 -14.30 18.73
N GLY A 638 17.99 -14.86 19.06
CA GLY A 638 16.75 -14.11 19.27
C GLY A 638 16.89 -12.95 20.27
N GLY A 639 16.79 -11.69 19.79
CA GLY A 639 16.54 -10.49 20.59
C GLY A 639 16.23 -9.22 19.77
N ILE A 640 15.27 -8.41 20.22
CA ILE A 640 14.64 -7.31 19.45
C ILE A 640 15.60 -6.17 19.06
N ASN A 641 16.61 -5.85 19.89
CA ASN A 641 17.39 -4.61 19.71
C ASN A 641 18.67 -4.73 18.88
N ASN A 642 19.40 -5.86 18.95
CA ASN A 642 20.72 -5.94 18.32
C ASN A 642 20.75 -6.90 17.11
N GLN A 643 19.96 -7.98 17.06
CA GLN A 643 19.78 -8.86 15.88
C GLN A 643 18.89 -10.10 16.21
N SER A 644 17.55 -10.05 16.09
CA SER A 644 16.73 -11.28 16.10
C SER A 644 16.41 -11.76 14.69
N SER A 645 16.41 -13.09 14.53
CA SER A 645 15.96 -13.84 13.36
C SER A 645 16.60 -13.38 12.03
N SER A 646 16.12 -13.88 10.89
CA SER A 646 16.51 -13.40 9.55
C SER A 646 16.06 -11.94 9.26
N MET A 647 15.66 -11.20 10.30
CA MET A 647 14.84 -9.99 10.22
C MET A 647 15.31 -8.83 11.09
N TYR A 648 16.49 -8.94 11.69
CA TYR A 648 17.14 -7.87 12.45
C TYR A 648 16.27 -7.26 13.56
N GLY A 649 15.52 -8.08 14.31
CA GLY A 649 14.71 -7.59 15.43
C GLY A 649 13.24 -7.28 15.11
N LYS A 650 12.82 -7.42 13.84
CA LYS A 650 11.51 -6.94 13.34
C LYS A 650 10.51 -8.05 13.00
N SER A 651 10.78 -9.28 13.43
CA SER A 651 9.84 -10.40 13.28
C SER A 651 8.86 -10.47 14.45
N ASN A 652 9.39 -10.65 15.65
CA ASN A 652 8.61 -10.86 16.85
C ASN A 652 9.49 -10.64 18.09
N LEU A 653 8.88 -10.13 19.15
CA LEU A 653 9.38 -10.32 20.50
C LEU A 653 9.08 -11.75 20.93
N TYR A 654 10.02 -12.41 21.58
CA TYR A 654 9.82 -13.78 22.07
C TYR A 654 8.92 -13.77 23.31
N GLY A 655 8.22 -14.88 23.58
CA GLY A 655 7.42 -15.02 24.79
C GLY A 655 8.23 -14.81 26.09
N GLY A 656 9.54 -15.10 26.07
CA GLY A 656 10.47 -14.79 27.17
C GLY A 656 10.72 -13.29 27.42
N CYS A 657 10.28 -12.41 26.50
CA CYS A 657 10.26 -10.96 26.74
C CYS A 657 9.10 -10.52 27.64
N PHE A 658 8.13 -11.40 27.92
CA PHE A 658 7.01 -11.14 28.81
C PHE A 658 6.24 -9.84 28.51
N THR A 659 6.09 -9.52 27.22
CA THR A 659 5.32 -8.38 26.73
C THR A 659 3.86 -8.70 26.48
N GLY A 660 3.41 -9.92 26.80
CA GLY A 660 2.01 -10.30 26.74
C GLY A 660 1.77 -11.61 27.48
N TRP A 661 0.51 -12.02 27.50
CA TRP A 661 0.03 -13.20 28.20
C TRP A 661 -0.70 -14.11 27.24
N ALA A 662 -0.44 -15.41 27.31
CA ALA A 662 -1.09 -16.43 26.50
C ALA A 662 -1.65 -17.54 27.37
N SER A 663 -2.69 -18.20 26.89
CA SER A 663 -3.20 -19.44 27.47
C SER A 663 -3.59 -20.44 26.37
N HIS A 664 -3.50 -21.72 26.72
CA HIS A 664 -3.85 -22.88 25.89
C HIS A 664 -5.14 -23.56 26.38
N TYR A 665 -5.63 -23.25 27.58
CA TYR A 665 -6.69 -24.00 28.24
C TYR A 665 -8.03 -23.27 28.18
N TRP A 666 -8.78 -23.46 27.10
CA TRP A 666 -9.97 -22.63 26.84
C TRP A 666 -11.31 -23.31 27.07
N TRP A 667 -11.34 -24.64 27.07
CA TRP A 667 -12.60 -25.39 27.12
C TRP A 667 -12.50 -26.63 28.00
N ASP A 668 -13.48 -26.80 28.88
CA ASP A 668 -13.68 -27.99 29.68
C ASP A 668 -14.69 -28.91 29.01
N TYR A 669 -14.22 -30.02 28.44
CA TYR A 669 -15.05 -31.01 27.74
C TYR A 669 -15.91 -31.86 28.68
N ASP A 670 -15.55 -31.97 29.96
CA ASP A 670 -16.38 -32.73 30.92
C ASP A 670 -17.66 -31.97 31.26
N THR A 671 -17.57 -30.64 31.31
CA THR A 671 -18.68 -29.75 31.67
C THR A 671 -19.25 -28.99 30.48
N SER A 672 -18.61 -29.06 29.32
CA SER A 672 -18.90 -28.24 28.13
C SER A 672 -18.93 -26.75 28.45
N ARG A 673 -17.92 -26.27 29.18
CA ARG A 673 -17.84 -24.87 29.64
C ARG A 673 -16.51 -24.22 29.28
N PRO A 674 -16.50 -22.91 29.01
CA PRO A 674 -15.27 -22.19 28.75
C PRO A 674 -14.50 -21.88 30.04
N HIS A 675 -13.20 -21.75 29.89
CA HIS A 675 -12.35 -20.98 30.79
C HIS A 675 -12.19 -19.56 30.26
N ALA A 676 -11.70 -18.66 31.11
CA ALA A 676 -11.67 -17.23 30.83
C ALA A 676 -10.37 -16.59 31.30
N TRP A 677 -10.04 -15.48 30.67
CA TRP A 677 -9.30 -14.41 31.33
C TRP A 677 -10.20 -13.79 32.41
N MET A 678 -9.64 -13.53 33.59
CA MET A 678 -10.35 -12.92 34.72
C MET A 678 -9.59 -11.68 35.19
N ILE A 679 -10.26 -10.53 35.20
CA ILE A 679 -9.73 -9.24 35.62
C ILE A 679 -10.56 -8.76 36.80
N ASN A 680 -9.91 -8.36 37.88
CA ASN A 680 -10.54 -7.71 39.03
C ASN A 680 -10.04 -6.28 39.14
N PHE A 681 -10.91 -5.36 39.56
CA PHE A 681 -10.57 -4.00 39.95
C PHE A 681 -11.64 -3.42 40.86
N SER A 682 -11.28 -2.36 41.59
CA SER A 682 -12.21 -1.55 42.39
C SER A 682 -12.61 -0.29 41.62
N THR A 683 -13.88 0.05 41.67
CA THR A 683 -14.43 1.34 41.22
C THR A 683 -14.92 2.17 42.39
N ASP A 684 -14.61 1.76 43.63
CA ASP A 684 -14.96 2.53 44.81
C ASP A 684 -14.34 3.92 44.76
N GLY A 685 -15.13 4.92 45.14
CA GLY A 685 -14.74 6.32 45.04
C GLY A 685 -14.60 6.90 43.62
N ILE A 686 -14.84 6.11 42.56
CA ILE A 686 -14.83 6.59 41.18
C ILE A 686 -16.19 7.17 40.81
N THR A 687 -16.19 8.39 40.28
CA THR A 687 -17.37 9.03 39.68
C THR A 687 -16.96 9.57 38.32
N THR A 688 -17.62 9.10 37.27
CA THR A 688 -17.34 9.46 35.89
C THR A 688 -18.60 9.28 35.05
N SER A 689 -18.65 9.88 33.87
CA SER A 689 -19.69 9.56 32.87
C SER A 689 -19.28 8.46 31.90
N HIS A 690 -17.98 8.14 31.84
CA HIS A 690 -17.42 7.17 30.91
C HIS A 690 -16.37 6.33 31.61
N ILE A 691 -16.56 5.02 31.57
CA ILE A 691 -15.60 4.02 32.02
C ILE A 691 -15.53 2.94 30.95
N SER A 692 -14.31 2.55 30.56
CA SER A 692 -14.09 1.71 29.39
C SER A 692 -12.96 0.72 29.64
N MET A 693 -12.96 -0.37 28.87
CA MET A 693 -11.92 -1.37 28.83
C MET A 693 -11.32 -1.45 27.43
N GLN A 694 -9.99 -1.42 27.34
CA GLN A 694 -9.29 -1.65 26.08
C GLN A 694 -8.41 -2.90 26.16
N ILE A 695 -8.44 -3.69 25.10
CA ILE A 695 -7.64 -4.90 24.96
C ILE A 695 -6.95 -4.97 23.59
N SER A 696 -5.78 -5.61 23.55
CA SER A 696 -5.08 -5.97 22.31
C SER A 696 -4.87 -7.49 22.27
N VAL A 697 -5.52 -8.19 21.32
CA VAL A 697 -5.64 -9.65 21.32
C VAL A 697 -5.29 -10.30 19.97
N LEU A 698 -4.76 -11.52 20.02
CA LEU A 698 -4.43 -12.32 18.84
C LEU A 698 -4.33 -13.81 19.19
N ASN A 699 -4.74 -14.68 18.27
CA ASN A 699 -4.36 -16.10 18.35
C ASN A 699 -2.98 -16.28 17.69
N THR A 700 -1.93 -16.38 18.52
CA THR A 700 -0.53 -16.11 18.12
C THR A 700 0.25 -17.33 17.62
N GLN A 701 -0.28 -18.54 17.78
CA GLN A 701 0.44 -19.77 17.48
C GLN A 701 0.06 -20.31 16.10
N GLN A 702 1.06 -20.74 15.33
CA GLN A 702 0.92 -21.13 13.92
C GLN A 702 0.27 -22.50 13.69
N THR A 703 -0.10 -23.17 14.78
CA THR A 703 -0.68 -24.53 14.78
C THR A 703 -2.20 -24.54 14.82
N TRP A 704 -2.84 -23.35 14.79
CA TRP A 704 -4.29 -23.16 14.73
C TRP A 704 -5.01 -23.66 15.97
N TYR A 705 -6.31 -23.91 15.97
CA TYR A 705 -7.12 -24.42 17.08
C TYR A 705 -7.26 -23.51 18.31
N ALA A 706 -7.13 -22.20 18.15
CA ALA A 706 -7.44 -21.25 19.23
C ALA A 706 -8.88 -20.70 19.09
N PRO A 707 -9.53 -20.29 20.18
CA PRO A 707 -10.94 -19.90 20.13
C PRO A 707 -11.19 -18.66 19.27
N ARG A 708 -12.27 -18.70 18.50
CA ARG A 708 -12.65 -17.64 17.56
C ARG A 708 -13.62 -16.62 18.12
N PHE A 709 -14.65 -17.12 18.78
CA PHE A 709 -15.81 -16.34 19.20
C PHE A 709 -15.76 -16.14 20.69
N TRP A 710 -15.81 -14.89 21.12
CA TRP A 710 -15.59 -14.48 22.49
C TRP A 710 -16.68 -13.55 22.99
N ARG A 711 -16.83 -13.51 24.31
CA ARG A 711 -17.70 -12.59 25.02
C ARG A 711 -16.96 -11.97 26.20
N ALA A 712 -17.12 -10.66 26.34
CA ALA A 712 -16.78 -9.91 27.54
C ALA A 712 -18.03 -9.81 28.42
N GLU A 713 -17.89 -10.16 29.70
CA GLU A 713 -18.96 -10.07 30.70
C GLU A 713 -18.42 -9.47 31.99
N TRP A 714 -19.27 -8.83 32.78
CA TRP A 714 -18.91 -8.31 34.10
C TRP A 714 -19.78 -8.89 35.21
N SER A 715 -19.28 -8.86 36.44
CA SER A 715 -20.03 -9.21 37.65
C SER A 715 -19.42 -8.57 38.90
N LEU A 716 -20.16 -8.64 40.01
CA LEU A 716 -19.66 -8.31 41.36
C LEU A 716 -19.23 -9.56 42.15
N VAL A 717 -19.34 -10.75 41.54
CA VAL A 717 -18.92 -12.01 42.15
C VAL A 717 -17.76 -12.66 41.40
N ASP A 718 -16.80 -13.17 42.18
CA ASP A 718 -15.64 -13.91 41.68
C ASP A 718 -15.98 -15.41 41.50
N SER A 719 -16.77 -15.74 40.47
CA SER A 719 -17.24 -17.13 40.27
C SER A 719 -17.31 -17.55 38.81
N MET A 720 -16.88 -18.80 38.55
CA MET A 720 -17.08 -19.52 37.29
C MET A 720 -18.09 -20.68 37.42
N ASP A 721 -18.70 -20.85 38.59
CA ASP A 721 -19.70 -21.90 38.86
C ASP A 721 -20.95 -21.66 38.00
N PRO A 722 -21.48 -22.70 37.32
CA PRO A 722 -22.71 -22.58 36.53
C PRO A 722 -23.89 -21.93 37.25
N LYS A 723 -24.00 -22.11 38.58
CA LYS A 723 -25.10 -21.53 39.35
C LYS A 723 -25.03 -20.00 39.44
N ASP A 724 -23.86 -19.42 39.25
CA ASP A 724 -23.59 -18.00 39.37
C ASP A 724 -23.57 -17.28 38.01
N ASP A 725 -23.66 -18.01 36.88
CA ASP A 725 -23.75 -17.42 35.54
C ASP A 725 -24.84 -16.34 35.38
N PRO A 726 -26.04 -16.44 36.01
CA PRO A 726 -27.04 -15.37 35.94
C PRO A 726 -26.60 -14.03 36.55
N GLN A 727 -25.49 -14.00 37.30
CA GLN A 727 -24.90 -12.78 37.87
C GLN A 727 -23.88 -12.12 36.94
N TRP A 728 -23.56 -12.76 35.81
CA TRP A 728 -22.69 -12.21 34.78
C TRP A 728 -23.53 -11.48 33.74
N HIS A 729 -23.14 -10.25 33.44
CA HIS A 729 -23.84 -9.37 32.53
C HIS A 729 -22.97 -9.14 31.28
N THR A 730 -23.55 -9.33 30.10
CA THR A 730 -22.85 -9.14 28.83
C THR A 730 -22.42 -7.68 28.64
N ILE A 731 -21.16 -7.49 28.26
CA ILE A 731 -20.62 -6.23 27.76
C ILE A 731 -20.71 -6.24 26.22
N ALA A 732 -20.04 -7.21 25.58
CA ALA A 732 -20.01 -7.33 24.12
C ALA A 732 -19.56 -8.73 23.66
N ASP A 733 -19.99 -9.10 22.45
CA ASP A 733 -19.46 -10.23 21.69
C ASP A 733 -18.40 -9.73 20.70
N TYR A 734 -17.33 -10.52 20.50
CA TYR A 734 -16.24 -10.16 19.60
C TYR A 734 -15.51 -11.39 19.06
N THR A 735 -14.67 -11.17 18.05
CA THR A 735 -13.87 -12.22 17.39
C THR A 735 -12.39 -11.96 17.56
N ILE A 736 -11.60 -13.05 17.62
CA ILE A 736 -10.14 -12.99 17.64
C ILE A 736 -9.59 -13.65 16.37
N PRO A 737 -8.82 -12.91 15.55
CA PRO A 737 -8.20 -13.46 14.35
C PRO A 737 -6.99 -14.34 14.70
N ASP A 738 -6.60 -15.19 13.75
CA ASP A 738 -5.38 -15.98 13.87
C ASP A 738 -4.23 -15.23 13.24
N VAL A 739 -3.03 -15.49 13.75
CA VAL A 739 -1.81 -15.02 13.11
C VAL A 739 -1.68 -15.61 11.71
N SER A 740 -1.24 -14.80 10.75
CA SER A 740 -0.89 -15.29 9.41
C SER A 740 0.32 -16.21 9.47
N VAL A 741 0.24 -17.33 8.76
CA VAL A 741 1.32 -18.33 8.66
C VAL A 741 1.71 -18.53 7.21
N TRP A 742 3.01 -18.46 6.90
CA TRP A 742 3.62 -18.60 5.56
C TRP A 742 2.75 -19.26 4.47
N SER A 743 2.74 -20.58 4.33
CA SER A 743 1.97 -21.23 3.26
C SER A 743 0.45 -21.25 3.51
N ASN A 744 0.01 -20.94 4.73
CA ASN A 744 -1.37 -21.14 5.20
C ASN A 744 -1.98 -19.82 5.69
N THR A 745 -1.76 -18.72 4.96
CA THR A 745 -2.38 -17.43 5.30
C THR A 745 -3.77 -17.36 4.71
N LEU A 746 -4.75 -17.04 5.56
CA LEU A 746 -6.13 -16.78 5.17
C LEU A 746 -6.35 -15.27 5.01
N TYR A 747 -7.43 -14.89 4.33
CA TYR A 747 -7.88 -13.50 4.27
C TYR A 747 -8.33 -12.96 5.63
N SER A 748 -8.75 -13.84 6.53
CA SER A 748 -9.15 -13.54 7.91
C SER A 748 -7.99 -13.56 8.92
N SER A 749 -6.80 -14.03 8.51
CA SER A 749 -5.62 -14.01 9.37
C SER A 749 -4.95 -12.63 9.40
N ILE A 750 -4.23 -12.29 10.46
CA ILE A 750 -3.55 -11.00 10.59
C ILE A 750 -2.11 -11.16 11.08
N VAL A 751 -1.27 -10.16 10.84
CA VAL A 751 0.15 -10.16 11.25
C VAL A 751 0.42 -9.18 12.40
N GLY A 752 -0.62 -8.73 13.09
CA GLY A 752 -0.60 -7.76 14.17
C GLY A 752 -1.75 -8.05 15.14
N TYR A 753 -1.70 -7.55 16.36
CA TYR A 753 -2.80 -7.78 17.30
C TYR A 753 -4.03 -6.94 16.94
N LYS A 754 -5.22 -7.45 17.26
CA LYS A 754 -6.49 -6.74 17.10
C LYS A 754 -6.78 -5.93 18.35
N THR A 755 -6.98 -4.63 18.19
CA THR A 755 -7.31 -3.72 19.30
C THR A 755 -8.83 -3.54 19.37
N LEU A 756 -9.36 -3.57 20.60
CA LEU A 756 -10.79 -3.48 20.91
C LEU A 756 -11.01 -2.52 22.08
N ASP A 757 -12.11 -1.80 22.03
CA ASP A 757 -12.58 -0.86 23.05
C ASP A 757 -14.02 -1.22 23.44
N PHE A 758 -14.28 -1.26 24.74
CA PHE A 758 -15.58 -1.56 25.30
C PHE A 758 -15.96 -0.48 26.30
N GLU A 759 -17.03 0.25 26.03
CA GLU A 759 -17.66 1.04 27.09
C GLU A 759 -18.24 0.09 28.14
N LEU A 760 -17.88 0.32 29.39
CA LEU A 760 -18.34 -0.45 30.52
C LEU A 760 -19.62 0.16 31.11
N PRO A 761 -20.54 -0.68 31.60
CA PRO A 761 -21.81 -0.21 32.16
C PRO A 761 -21.59 0.63 33.41
N GLN A 762 -22.38 1.69 33.59
CA GLN A 762 -22.24 2.61 34.73
C GLN A 762 -22.55 1.92 36.07
N GLU A 763 -23.29 0.81 36.04
CA GLU A 763 -23.61 -0.04 37.19
C GLU A 763 -22.37 -0.64 37.87
N ILE A 764 -21.21 -0.63 37.21
CA ILE A 764 -19.97 -1.09 37.84
C ILE A 764 -19.40 -0.08 38.84
N LEU A 765 -19.83 1.19 38.83
CA LEU A 765 -19.23 2.25 39.65
C LEU A 765 -19.61 2.13 41.14
N GLY A 766 -18.69 2.52 42.03
CA GLY A 766 -18.91 2.52 43.48
C GLY A 766 -18.82 1.16 44.15
N HIS A 767 -18.17 0.19 43.51
CA HIS A 767 -18.00 -1.17 44.01
C HIS A 767 -16.54 -1.48 44.32
N GLU A 768 -16.26 -2.01 45.51
CA GLU A 768 -14.90 -2.42 45.91
C GLU A 768 -14.33 -3.53 45.02
N ASN A 769 -15.19 -4.37 44.45
CA ASN A 769 -14.80 -5.48 43.60
C ASN A 769 -15.73 -5.57 42.40
N VAL A 770 -15.16 -5.36 41.22
CA VAL A 770 -15.75 -5.61 39.92
C VAL A 770 -14.88 -6.67 39.24
N TYR A 771 -15.52 -7.62 38.58
CA TYR A 771 -14.87 -8.67 37.83
C TYR A 771 -15.29 -8.58 36.38
N VAL A 772 -14.33 -8.66 35.47
CA VAL A 772 -14.56 -8.84 34.04
C VAL A 772 -13.97 -10.17 33.62
N ARG A 773 -14.77 -10.99 32.93
CA ARG A 773 -14.29 -12.22 32.30
C ARG A 773 -14.35 -12.09 30.79
N LEU A 774 -13.26 -12.49 30.12
CA LEU A 774 -13.18 -12.64 28.68
C LEU A 774 -13.12 -14.13 28.37
N ARG A 775 -14.17 -14.67 27.76
CA ARG A 775 -14.31 -16.12 27.56
C ARG A 775 -14.73 -16.48 26.14
N PRO A 776 -14.34 -17.64 25.63
CA PRO A 776 -14.96 -18.21 24.44
C PRO A 776 -16.47 -18.43 24.63
N THR A 777 -17.24 -18.28 23.55
CA THR A 777 -18.67 -18.60 23.51
C THR A 777 -18.95 -20.03 23.05
N SER A 778 -18.00 -20.64 22.35
CA SER A 778 -18.04 -22.02 21.86
C SER A 778 -16.64 -22.60 21.77
N ASP A 779 -16.55 -23.91 21.50
CA ASP A 779 -15.32 -24.60 21.14
C ASP A 779 -15.04 -24.55 19.64
N VAL A 780 -15.74 -23.71 18.86
CA VAL A 780 -15.50 -23.58 17.42
C VAL A 780 -14.21 -22.81 17.16
N CYS A 781 -13.39 -23.32 16.27
CA CYS A 781 -12.10 -22.76 15.90
C CYS A 781 -11.73 -23.00 14.43
N SER A 782 -10.59 -22.46 14.02
CA SER A 782 -9.93 -22.74 12.74
C SER A 782 -8.92 -23.87 12.93
N ASN A 783 -8.84 -24.83 12.00
CA ASN A 783 -7.69 -25.74 11.89
C ASN A 783 -6.62 -25.25 10.88
N GLY A 784 -6.77 -24.03 10.37
CA GLY A 784 -5.88 -23.38 9.42
C GLY A 784 -6.29 -23.48 7.96
N SER A 785 -7.35 -24.23 7.62
CA SER A 785 -7.86 -24.28 6.24
C SER A 785 -9.02 -23.32 5.97
N ASP A 786 -9.72 -22.86 7.00
CA ASP A 786 -10.86 -21.93 6.88
C ASP A 786 -11.02 -21.11 8.18
N TYR A 787 -11.90 -20.12 8.19
CA TYR A 787 -12.10 -19.19 9.30
C TYR A 787 -12.54 -19.88 10.60
N ALA A 788 -13.51 -20.79 10.50
CA ALA A 788 -14.06 -21.55 11.61
C ALA A 788 -14.65 -22.85 11.05
N ASN A 789 -13.96 -23.97 11.24
CA ASN A 789 -14.28 -25.24 10.58
C ASN A 789 -13.94 -26.49 11.41
N ASP A 790 -13.49 -26.30 12.64
CA ASP A 790 -13.10 -27.38 13.53
C ASP A 790 -13.44 -27.04 14.99
N VAL A 791 -13.20 -27.98 15.88
CA VAL A 791 -13.36 -27.79 17.33
C VAL A 791 -12.01 -27.67 18.02
N LEU A 792 -11.97 -26.93 19.13
CA LEU A 792 -10.77 -26.81 19.97
C LEU A 792 -10.25 -28.21 20.30
N ILE A 793 -8.94 -28.31 20.44
CA ILE A 793 -8.28 -29.55 20.85
C ILE A 793 -7.68 -29.36 22.24
N ASN A 794 -7.95 -30.26 23.18
CA ASN A 794 -7.31 -30.17 24.49
C ASN A 794 -5.88 -30.70 24.41
N GLN A 795 -4.91 -29.86 24.06
CA GLN A 795 -3.50 -30.24 24.02
C GLN A 795 -2.77 -29.72 25.26
N PRO A 796 -2.07 -30.59 26.02
CA PRO A 796 -1.18 -30.13 27.08
C PRO A 796 -0.10 -29.23 26.49
N ALA A 797 0.30 -28.21 27.25
CA ALA A 797 1.26 -27.21 26.80
C ALA A 797 2.59 -27.84 26.36
N GLY A 798 2.99 -27.51 25.14
CA GLY A 798 4.29 -27.83 24.53
C GLY A 798 4.59 -26.80 23.43
N ASP A 799 5.84 -26.73 23.00
CA ASP A 799 6.26 -25.83 21.91
C ASP A 799 5.40 -26.10 20.66
N GLY A 800 4.58 -25.12 20.29
CA GLY A 800 3.64 -25.22 19.16
C GLY A 800 2.20 -25.61 19.52
N ALA A 801 1.75 -25.52 20.77
CA ALA A 801 0.32 -25.63 21.09
C ALA A 801 -0.43 -24.33 20.73
N HIS A 802 -1.71 -24.46 20.36
CA HIS A 802 -2.62 -23.36 20.03
C HIS A 802 -2.78 -22.36 21.18
N ALA A 803 -2.65 -21.05 20.94
CA ALA A 803 -2.76 -20.07 22.01
C ALA A 803 -3.56 -18.85 21.58
N SER A 804 -4.40 -18.37 22.49
CA SER A 804 -4.93 -17.02 22.45
C SER A 804 -4.12 -16.15 23.40
N ALA A 805 -3.71 -14.99 22.91
CA ALA A 805 -2.87 -14.05 23.63
C ALA A 805 -3.51 -12.68 23.75
N ILE A 806 -3.21 -12.01 24.85
CA ILE A 806 -3.51 -10.61 25.12
C ILE A 806 -2.18 -9.92 25.41
N GLU A 807 -1.92 -8.78 24.75
CA GLU A 807 -0.66 -8.04 24.93
C GLU A 807 -0.86 -6.71 25.66
N TYR A 808 -2.11 -6.32 25.89
CA TYR A 808 -2.48 -5.09 26.55
C TYR A 808 -3.88 -5.19 27.16
N ILE A 809 -4.04 -4.69 28.38
CA ILE A 809 -5.33 -4.50 29.05
C ILE A 809 -5.29 -3.15 29.77
N ALA A 810 -6.33 -2.35 29.64
CA ALA A 810 -6.54 -1.17 30.47
C ALA A 810 -8.01 -1.02 30.86
N ILE A 811 -8.26 -0.53 32.08
CA ILE A 811 -9.53 0.05 32.47
C ILE A 811 -9.31 1.54 32.68
N ARG A 812 -10.12 2.36 32.03
CA ARG A 812 -9.98 3.81 32.00
C ARG A 812 -11.27 4.49 32.36
N TYR A 813 -11.19 5.66 32.97
CA TYR A 813 -12.34 6.54 33.17
C TYR A 813 -12.02 7.97 32.79
N ASN A 814 -13.01 8.75 32.42
CA ASN A 814 -12.82 10.18 32.15
C ASN A 814 -12.72 10.96 33.47
N LYS A 815 -11.73 11.85 33.54
CA LYS A 815 -11.38 12.64 34.73
C LYS A 815 -12.41 13.70 35.10
#